data_AF-A0A1F6EFZ3-F1
#
_entry.id   AF-A0A1F6EFZ3-F1
#
_cell.length_a   1.000
_cell.length_b   1.000
_cell.length_c   1.000
_cell.angle_alpha   90.00
_cell.angle_beta   90.00
_cell.angle_gamma   90.00
#
_symmetry.space_group_name_H-M   'P 1'
#
loop_
_entity.id
_entity.type
_entity.pdbx_description
1 polymer ?
#
loop_
_entity_poly.entity_id
_entity_poly.type
_entity_poly.pdbx_seq_one_letter_code
_entity_poly.pdbx_strand_id
1 'polypeptide(L)'
;MSLATKHVATVLVGSVLVLALSFAFVTPAKADLLSDLQAQVQALLAQISALSGSTTTTAGAGCYAFTRTHQQGDSGGEVMWIQKFLNSHGAQVAASGAGSPGNETSYYGALTKAAVAKWQAANGVSPAAGYWGPITRARVATVCAGSVGIPGPGIPGVPGVPVTGNGLKVMLAADSPPSTSLVAGQAAGELAKFTLVNPTGSEVTVTSLGFKRIGTSADSTVSNVYLFKGSERITDSAGISSSMFTFNDTAGVVKVPAGGSVTVSVRADIAASTGGEQIGAQLVSVGSAATLDTSVVLPISGAIHLISSASMGTIAFTYTGPTGATDNPANDVRVFEASTVVSTHSAWLKAITFENRGSSDDNDIKNLRLYVDGTQVGSIIGQLSNNKAVFDLSGSPVKLETGTRIVKVVADIVGGSSKTYDIQIRRAADLLAVDSELNQPVLATDAGGSFPVSAATANTIGTASLSVVRKADSPSTNVAVGATNLLLARYEVRASGENVKIEAMTVDADTSVSVGGVDNGKVFFNGQQVGSTKDIVEAGTTEFTFGSSLIARQGQTEIIEIYADAKTTTGTNLLNNETVAIDVTISTSNTEGMDSGDAVTSANLSASAVAGFTRTVSSSSLTLTKNSAYGNQTVVAGTNNVKMGSFTLSAGSTEGVNVNTVTVTLLSSEASTITDMRLVDNSTGTQIGTTKGAPSTSNSFSVNFTVPVSGTKTIDIYANVKSGISAGIGSYEVDGSGVGAVTATSVTFGSSTNEGSGTLQSITIATAGSLTSANGVSPDDTIVVAGSTMARVGTFNFTALNSDYTIQELKVKVTPQAATSIGAVYLKYKNQAGTDVTNGQALTLSSGTQVHATATYTGLTFFVPMNTSKSVDVYVDVPTITSGATAGTSITALLDWNDGFKAVDAAGNSTTTMSSYADLSSTNTSGKGTLVVRKTVPTLSAVALDTTTLSEGTDKVLGRVKVTADAAGDVDWGQFVFTVNKTSAISIGATTTLALWDGSTQIAGSFATTTGALVGALDALDNLTTGLLHFRPTTVRTVAADTSATYELRGTIGGTASGANFVDVSIANPSTSVTTAIFSTAAGTLGTAANASFVWSDWSDLSDHAAGATSASTADWTNDYLVDTLPLTIGNKSVSI
;
A
#
# COMPACT_ATOMS: atom_id res chain seq x y z
N MET A 1 7.25 -17.17 -53.88
CA MET A 1 7.28 -18.06 -52.69
C MET A 1 5.84 -18.38 -52.33
N SER A 2 5.39 -19.59 -52.64
CA SER A 2 5.24 -20.70 -51.68
C SER A 2 3.79 -20.72 -51.10
N LEU A 3 2.79 -20.99 -51.94
CA LEU A 3 2.19 -22.33 -52.23
C LEU A 3 1.34 -22.87 -51.05
N ALA A 4 0.08 -23.29 -51.21
CA ALA A 4 -0.85 -23.16 -52.35
C ALA A 4 -2.33 -23.39 -51.92
N THR A 5 -3.24 -22.67 -52.57
CA THR A 5 -4.61 -23.00 -53.04
C THR A 5 -5.11 -24.49 -52.99
N LYS A 6 -6.40 -24.85 -53.02
CA LYS A 6 -7.58 -24.28 -53.72
C LYS A 6 -8.92 -24.96 -53.27
N HIS A 7 -10.02 -24.19 -53.30
CA HIS A 7 -11.33 -24.43 -53.96
C HIS A 7 -11.90 -25.84 -54.30
N VAL A 8 -13.20 -26.01 -53.95
CA VAL A 8 -14.40 -26.24 -54.81
C VAL A 8 -14.52 -27.46 -55.75
N ALA A 9 -15.47 -28.35 -55.39
CA ALA A 9 -16.50 -29.08 -56.18
C ALA A 9 -16.17 -29.96 -57.40
N THR A 10 -17.23 -30.64 -57.89
CA THR A 10 -17.37 -31.48 -59.12
C THR A 10 -16.97 -32.96 -58.90
N VAL A 11 -17.82 -34.01 -59.00
CA VAL A 11 -18.94 -34.41 -59.90
C VAL A 11 -18.46 -35.09 -61.22
N LEU A 12 -19.23 -36.09 -61.69
CA LEU A 12 -18.99 -37.09 -62.77
C LEU A 12 -17.99 -38.22 -62.40
N VAL A 13 -18.34 -39.52 -62.36
CA VAL A 13 -18.97 -40.46 -63.33
C VAL A 13 -17.95 -41.12 -64.28
N GLY A 14 -18.02 -42.44 -64.43
CA GLY A 14 -17.29 -43.26 -65.42
C GLY A 14 -16.39 -44.33 -64.79
N SER A 15 -16.91 -45.50 -64.37
CA SER A 15 -17.19 -46.69 -65.20
C SER A 15 -15.94 -47.50 -65.61
N VAL A 16 -15.97 -48.84 -65.44
CA VAL A 16 -15.51 -49.92 -66.38
C VAL A 16 -15.03 -51.21 -65.66
N LEU A 17 -15.67 -52.37 -65.97
CA LEU A 17 -15.19 -53.79 -65.94
C LEU A 17 -14.67 -54.40 -64.60
N VAL A 18 -14.74 -55.71 -64.29
CA VAL A 18 -15.48 -56.92 -64.77
C VAL A 18 -15.23 -58.04 -63.70
N LEU A 19 -16.08 -59.03 -63.39
CA LEU A 19 -16.40 -60.26 -64.14
C LEU A 19 -17.42 -61.14 -63.35
N ALA A 20 -18.36 -61.81 -64.05
CA ALA A 20 -19.09 -63.09 -63.83
C ALA A 20 -19.12 -63.80 -62.43
N LEU A 21 -20.12 -64.58 -61.97
CA LEU A 21 -21.30 -65.35 -62.48
C LEU A 21 -22.42 -65.35 -61.38
N SER A 22 -23.68 -65.80 -61.52
CA SER A 22 -24.55 -66.18 -62.67
C SER A 22 -26.04 -66.34 -62.25
N PHE A 23 -26.93 -66.11 -63.22
CA PHE A 23 -28.27 -66.67 -63.55
C PHE A 23 -29.03 -67.63 -62.58
N ALA A 24 -30.37 -67.63 -62.51
CA ALA A 24 -31.32 -67.48 -63.64
C ALA A 24 -32.67 -66.75 -63.36
N PHE A 25 -33.43 -66.51 -64.44
CA PHE A 25 -34.60 -65.62 -64.57
C PHE A 25 -35.97 -66.31 -64.46
N VAL A 26 -37.02 -65.52 -64.15
CA VAL A 26 -38.21 -65.38 -65.03
C VAL A 26 -38.65 -63.89 -65.06
N THR A 27 -39.07 -63.40 -66.22
CA THR A 27 -39.39 -61.99 -66.55
C THR A 27 -40.89 -61.64 -66.49
N PRO A 28 -41.26 -60.34 -66.38
CA PRO A 28 -42.65 -59.89 -66.20
C PRO A 28 -43.41 -59.65 -67.53
N ALA A 29 -44.74 -59.47 -67.42
CA ALA A 29 -45.58 -58.89 -68.47
C ALA A 29 -45.69 -57.35 -68.31
N LYS A 30 -45.84 -56.64 -69.44
CA LYS A 30 -45.83 -55.17 -69.57
C LYS A 30 -47.23 -54.56 -69.74
N ALA A 31 -47.24 -53.22 -69.66
CA ALA A 31 -48.31 -52.26 -69.96
C ALA A 31 -49.28 -52.00 -68.79
N ASP A 32 -49.62 -50.74 -68.46
CA ASP A 32 -49.48 -49.51 -69.24
C ASP A 32 -48.33 -48.60 -68.80
N LEU A 33 -47.34 -48.36 -69.69
CA LEU A 33 -46.19 -47.51 -69.39
C LEU A 33 -46.45 -46.02 -69.57
N LEU A 34 -47.52 -45.60 -70.24
CA LEU A 34 -47.68 -44.18 -70.63
C LEU A 34 -48.36 -43.35 -69.53
N SER A 35 -49.34 -43.92 -68.84
CA SER A 35 -49.90 -43.36 -67.60
C SER A 35 -48.87 -43.31 -66.49
N ASP A 36 -48.07 -44.38 -66.30
CA ASP A 36 -46.97 -44.41 -65.34
C ASP A 36 -45.86 -43.39 -65.68
N LEU A 37 -45.53 -43.16 -66.96
CA LEU A 37 -44.54 -42.12 -67.32
C LEU A 37 -45.10 -40.70 -67.13
N GLN A 38 -46.40 -40.47 -67.33
CA GLN A 38 -47.03 -39.18 -67.01
C GLN A 38 -47.14 -38.96 -65.49
N ALA A 39 -47.47 -40.00 -64.72
CA ALA A 39 -47.45 -39.99 -63.26
C ALA A 39 -46.02 -39.79 -62.73
N GLN A 40 -45.01 -40.43 -63.31
CA GLN A 40 -43.61 -40.24 -62.95
C GLN A 40 -43.07 -38.88 -63.39
N VAL A 41 -43.48 -38.32 -64.52
CA VAL A 41 -43.10 -36.94 -64.91
C VAL A 41 -43.77 -35.91 -64.01
N GLN A 42 -45.03 -36.11 -63.60
CA GLN A 42 -45.66 -35.24 -62.59
C GLN A 42 -45.06 -35.45 -61.19
N ALA A 43 -44.69 -36.68 -60.82
CA ALA A 43 -43.98 -36.95 -59.57
C ALA A 43 -42.55 -36.37 -59.60
N LEU A 44 -41.85 -36.41 -60.74
CA LEU A 44 -40.55 -35.75 -60.91
C LEU A 44 -40.66 -34.23 -61.01
N LEU A 45 -41.74 -33.66 -61.57
CA LEU A 45 -41.96 -32.21 -61.53
C LEU A 45 -42.34 -31.75 -60.12
N ALA A 46 -43.12 -32.54 -59.38
CA ALA A 46 -43.39 -32.31 -57.95
C ALA A 46 -42.12 -32.49 -57.10
N GLN A 47 -41.29 -33.50 -57.37
CA GLN A 47 -40.02 -33.72 -56.69
C GLN A 47 -38.97 -32.66 -57.10
N ILE A 48 -38.90 -32.20 -58.35
CA ILE A 48 -38.01 -31.12 -58.76
C ILE A 48 -38.47 -29.79 -58.15
N SER A 49 -39.78 -29.53 -58.07
CA SER A 49 -40.35 -28.40 -57.31
C SER A 49 -40.04 -28.48 -55.81
N ALA A 50 -39.91 -29.69 -55.25
CA ALA A 50 -39.51 -29.92 -53.87
C ALA A 50 -37.97 -29.93 -53.64
N LEU A 51 -37.17 -30.24 -54.67
CA LEU A 51 -35.70 -30.38 -54.57
C LEU A 51 -34.92 -29.16 -55.10
N SER A 52 -35.57 -28.26 -55.85
CA SER A 52 -35.06 -26.91 -56.12
C SER A 52 -35.26 -25.93 -54.95
N GLY A 53 -35.75 -26.41 -53.80
CA GLY A 53 -35.97 -25.63 -52.57
C GLY A 53 -34.89 -25.79 -51.49
N SER A 54 -33.77 -26.49 -51.78
CA SER A 54 -32.69 -26.66 -50.81
C SER A 54 -31.75 -25.44 -50.75
N THR A 55 -31.42 -24.99 -49.53
CA THR A 55 -30.46 -23.92 -49.20
C THR A 55 -30.85 -22.45 -49.42
N THR A 56 -32.08 -22.07 -49.10
CA THR A 56 -32.32 -20.74 -48.48
C THR A 56 -33.21 -20.89 -47.26
N THR A 57 -32.63 -20.77 -46.06
CA THR A 57 -33.41 -20.34 -44.90
C THR A 57 -33.87 -18.91 -45.16
N THR A 58 -35.16 -18.75 -45.43
CA THR A 58 -35.83 -17.45 -45.47
C THR A 58 -35.81 -16.86 -44.07
N ALA A 59 -34.69 -16.21 -43.73
CA ALA A 59 -34.57 -15.39 -42.54
C ALA A 59 -35.67 -14.31 -42.58
N GLY A 60 -36.61 -14.36 -41.64
CA GLY A 60 -37.48 -13.23 -41.35
C GLY A 60 -36.61 -11.98 -41.16
N ALA A 61 -37.04 -10.85 -41.71
CA ALA A 61 -36.19 -9.68 -41.99
C ALA A 61 -35.22 -9.35 -40.83
N GLY A 62 -33.93 -9.61 -41.01
CA GLY A 62 -32.87 -9.29 -40.04
C GLY A 62 -32.54 -10.37 -38.99
N CYS A 63 -33.21 -11.53 -38.97
CA CYS A 63 -32.95 -12.58 -38.00
C CYS A 63 -31.79 -13.51 -38.42
N TYR A 64 -30.59 -13.24 -37.87
CA TYR A 64 -29.36 -13.99 -38.11
C TYR A 64 -28.92 -14.81 -36.89
N ALA A 65 -28.06 -15.81 -37.11
CA ALA A 65 -27.39 -16.52 -36.03
C ALA A 65 -26.24 -15.66 -35.47
N PHE A 66 -26.46 -15.02 -34.33
CA PHE A 66 -25.45 -14.20 -33.64
C PHE A 66 -24.65 -15.07 -32.67
N THR A 67 -23.34 -15.23 -32.93
CA THR A 67 -22.47 -16.10 -32.13
C THR A 67 -21.57 -15.32 -31.18
N ARG A 68 -21.11 -14.11 -31.56
CA ARG A 68 -20.16 -13.31 -30.78
C ARG A 68 -20.79 -12.13 -30.07
N THR A 69 -20.06 -11.59 -29.11
CA THR A 69 -20.39 -10.34 -28.42
C THR A 69 -19.77 -9.17 -29.18
N HIS A 70 -20.50 -8.06 -29.30
CA HIS A 70 -20.05 -6.84 -29.99
C HIS A 70 -20.30 -5.57 -29.18
N GLN A 71 -19.40 -4.61 -29.31
CA GLN A 71 -19.41 -3.32 -28.62
C GLN A 71 -18.90 -2.19 -29.54
N GLN A 72 -18.95 -0.95 -29.06
CA GLN A 72 -18.50 0.21 -29.82
C GLN A 72 -17.00 0.12 -30.16
N GLY A 73 -16.69 0.20 -31.46
CA GLY A 73 -15.35 0.02 -32.01
C GLY A 73 -15.18 -1.28 -32.81
N ASP A 74 -16.04 -2.28 -32.60
CA ASP A 74 -15.90 -3.58 -33.26
C ASP A 74 -16.22 -3.51 -34.76
N SER A 75 -15.59 -4.38 -35.53
CA SER A 75 -15.79 -4.50 -36.98
C SER A 75 -15.98 -5.95 -37.43
N GLY A 76 -16.95 -6.22 -38.32
CA GLY A 76 -17.13 -7.53 -38.92
C GLY A 76 -18.51 -7.79 -39.53
N GLY A 77 -18.69 -8.97 -40.13
CA GLY A 77 -19.94 -9.37 -40.78
C GLY A 77 -21.15 -9.44 -39.83
N GLU A 78 -20.96 -9.95 -38.62
CA GLU A 78 -22.03 -9.98 -37.60
C GLU A 78 -22.49 -8.57 -37.19
N VAL A 79 -21.63 -7.54 -37.25
CA VAL A 79 -22.04 -6.16 -36.97
C VAL A 79 -23.04 -5.63 -38.00
N MET A 80 -22.82 -5.95 -39.28
CA MET A 80 -23.77 -5.62 -40.34
C MET A 80 -25.10 -6.37 -40.15
N TRP A 81 -25.05 -7.62 -39.67
CA TRP A 81 -26.26 -8.38 -39.32
C TRP A 81 -27.00 -7.79 -38.12
N ILE A 82 -26.28 -7.27 -37.12
CA ILE A 82 -26.86 -6.55 -35.97
C ILE A 82 -27.58 -5.29 -36.46
N GLN A 83 -26.95 -4.49 -37.32
CA GLN A 83 -27.59 -3.30 -37.89
C GLN A 83 -28.85 -3.65 -38.70
N LYS A 84 -28.81 -4.73 -39.50
CA LYS A 84 -29.98 -5.22 -40.26
C LYS A 84 -31.12 -5.68 -39.36
N PHE A 85 -30.82 -6.38 -38.26
CA PHE A 85 -31.79 -6.77 -37.25
C PHE A 85 -32.46 -5.54 -36.60
N LEU A 86 -31.66 -4.56 -36.17
CA LEU A 86 -32.15 -3.35 -35.51
C LEU A 86 -33.02 -2.49 -36.43
N ASN A 87 -32.62 -2.38 -37.71
CA ASN A 87 -33.37 -1.68 -38.75
C ASN A 87 -34.75 -2.30 -39.06
N SER A 88 -34.94 -3.60 -38.83
CA SER A 88 -36.24 -4.27 -38.98
C SER A 88 -37.05 -4.44 -37.68
N HIS A 89 -36.42 -4.35 -36.50
CA HIS A 89 -37.05 -4.60 -35.19
C HIS A 89 -37.21 -3.33 -34.33
N GLY A 90 -37.65 -2.22 -34.94
CA GLY A 90 -38.07 -1.01 -34.21
C GLY A 90 -36.96 -0.12 -33.64
N ALA A 91 -35.69 -0.42 -33.95
CA ALA A 91 -34.52 0.27 -33.40
C ALA A 91 -33.56 0.75 -34.51
N GLN A 92 -34.11 1.39 -35.55
CA GLN A 92 -33.35 1.87 -36.71
C GLN A 92 -32.07 2.64 -36.34
N VAL A 93 -30.95 2.25 -36.96
CA VAL A 93 -29.60 2.75 -36.66
C VAL A 93 -29.37 4.15 -37.24
N ALA A 94 -29.83 4.39 -38.47
CA ALA A 94 -29.80 5.70 -39.10
C ALA A 94 -30.97 5.87 -40.11
N ALA A 95 -31.45 7.11 -40.27
CA ALA A 95 -32.50 7.43 -41.25
C ALA A 95 -31.99 7.40 -42.70
N SER A 96 -30.72 7.81 -42.91
CA SER A 96 -30.04 7.82 -44.21
C SER A 96 -28.52 7.72 -44.01
N GLY A 97 -27.79 7.29 -45.05
CA GLY A 97 -26.34 7.12 -44.98
C GLY A 97 -25.90 5.84 -44.28
N ALA A 98 -24.65 5.80 -43.81
CA ALA A 98 -24.04 4.63 -43.19
C ALA A 98 -24.86 4.11 -41.98
N GLY A 99 -25.33 2.87 -42.07
CA GLY A 99 -26.18 2.22 -41.07
C GLY A 99 -27.69 2.29 -41.35
N SER A 100 -28.14 3.05 -42.36
CA SER A 100 -29.57 3.06 -42.72
C SER A 100 -30.00 1.72 -43.34
N PRO A 101 -31.32 1.43 -43.41
CA PRO A 101 -31.83 0.28 -44.14
C PRO A 101 -31.24 0.19 -45.55
N GLY A 102 -30.59 -0.93 -45.87
CA GLY A 102 -29.91 -1.17 -47.15
C GLY A 102 -28.51 -0.55 -47.30
N ASN A 103 -28.06 0.26 -46.33
CA ASN A 103 -26.72 0.85 -46.25
C ASN A 103 -26.00 0.44 -44.94
N GLU A 104 -26.32 -0.75 -44.40
CA GLU A 104 -25.69 -1.23 -43.16
C GLU A 104 -24.19 -1.46 -43.34
N THR A 105 -23.42 -1.05 -42.33
CA THR A 105 -21.96 -1.17 -42.33
C THR A 105 -21.49 -2.32 -41.45
N SER A 106 -20.25 -2.75 -41.67
CA SER A 106 -19.56 -3.70 -40.81
C SER A 106 -18.90 -3.04 -39.59
N TYR A 107 -19.25 -1.81 -39.20
CA TYR A 107 -18.62 -1.08 -38.07
C TYR A 107 -19.62 -0.73 -36.96
N TYR A 108 -19.29 -1.05 -35.71
CA TYR A 108 -20.15 -0.81 -34.55
C TYR A 108 -19.86 0.58 -33.99
N GLY A 109 -20.44 1.59 -34.65
CA GLY A 109 -20.31 2.99 -34.25
C GLY A 109 -21.22 3.38 -33.08
N ALA A 110 -21.15 4.67 -32.70
CA ALA A 110 -22.01 5.24 -31.66
C ALA A 110 -23.52 5.10 -31.99
N LEU A 111 -23.89 5.19 -33.27
CA LEU A 111 -25.28 4.98 -33.74
C LEU A 111 -25.75 3.54 -33.50
N THR A 112 -24.91 2.54 -33.81
CA THR A 112 -25.21 1.12 -33.55
C THR A 112 -25.35 0.85 -32.06
N LYS A 113 -24.49 1.43 -31.22
CA LYS A 113 -24.60 1.35 -29.76
C LYS A 113 -25.93 1.93 -29.25
N ALA A 114 -26.31 3.12 -29.73
CA ALA A 114 -27.57 3.77 -29.36
C ALA A 114 -28.80 2.96 -29.79
N ALA A 115 -28.77 2.38 -30.99
CA ALA A 115 -29.81 1.49 -31.50
C ALA A 115 -29.94 0.20 -30.65
N VAL A 116 -28.83 -0.44 -30.29
CA VAL A 116 -28.85 -1.61 -29.39
C VAL A 116 -29.39 -1.25 -28.01
N ALA A 117 -28.99 -0.10 -27.43
CA ALA A 117 -29.51 0.37 -26.15
C ALA A 117 -31.04 0.58 -26.20
N LYS A 118 -31.52 1.24 -27.26
CA LYS A 118 -32.96 1.44 -27.49
C LYS A 118 -33.72 0.12 -27.63
N TRP A 119 -33.17 -0.84 -28.38
CA TRP A 119 -33.76 -2.17 -28.55
C TRP A 119 -33.79 -2.96 -27.24
N GLN A 120 -32.71 -2.92 -26.46
CA GLN A 120 -32.59 -3.57 -25.15
C GLN A 120 -33.66 -3.06 -24.18
N ALA A 121 -33.79 -1.74 -24.05
CA ALA A 121 -34.81 -1.12 -23.20
C ALA A 121 -36.24 -1.53 -23.61
N ALA A 122 -36.52 -1.53 -24.92
CA ALA A 122 -37.84 -1.92 -25.45
C ALA A 122 -38.17 -3.41 -25.26
N ASN A 123 -37.16 -4.28 -25.10
CA ASN A 123 -37.34 -5.75 -25.01
C ASN A 123 -37.08 -6.33 -23.61
N GLY A 124 -36.91 -5.48 -22.58
CA GLY A 124 -36.71 -5.91 -21.19
C GLY A 124 -35.30 -6.41 -20.86
N VAL A 125 -34.28 -6.01 -21.64
CA VAL A 125 -32.88 -6.36 -21.38
C VAL A 125 -32.22 -5.26 -20.56
N SER A 126 -31.79 -5.59 -19.33
CA SER A 126 -31.11 -4.67 -18.42
C SER A 126 -29.68 -5.14 -18.11
N PRO A 127 -28.68 -4.23 -18.02
CA PRO A 127 -28.77 -2.81 -18.35
C PRO A 127 -28.83 -2.59 -19.87
N ALA A 128 -29.62 -1.59 -20.30
CA ALA A 128 -29.76 -1.18 -21.69
C ALA A 128 -28.55 -0.34 -22.19
N ALA A 129 -27.33 -0.90 -22.05
CA ALA A 129 -26.06 -0.18 -22.20
C ALA A 129 -25.55 -0.10 -23.66
N GLY A 130 -26.25 -0.70 -24.63
CA GLY A 130 -25.83 -0.72 -26.03
C GLY A 130 -24.75 -1.76 -26.37
N TYR A 131 -24.59 -2.77 -25.50
CA TYR A 131 -23.60 -3.85 -25.61
C TYR A 131 -24.28 -5.15 -26.09
N TRP A 132 -23.85 -5.73 -27.21
CA TRP A 132 -24.47 -6.93 -27.81
C TRP A 132 -24.03 -8.24 -27.13
N GLY A 133 -24.24 -8.32 -25.82
CA GLY A 133 -23.83 -9.45 -24.98
C GLY A 133 -24.74 -10.69 -25.06
N PRO A 134 -24.39 -11.79 -24.37
CA PRO A 134 -25.14 -13.05 -24.38
C PRO A 134 -26.63 -12.88 -24.04
N ILE A 135 -26.98 -12.03 -23.06
CA ILE A 135 -28.37 -11.74 -22.67
C ILE A 135 -29.15 -11.11 -23.84
N THR A 136 -28.52 -10.20 -24.58
CA THR A 136 -29.14 -9.60 -25.78
C THR A 136 -29.33 -10.64 -26.86
N ARG A 137 -28.33 -11.50 -27.12
CA ARG A 137 -28.45 -12.59 -28.10
C ARG A 137 -29.52 -13.62 -27.74
N ALA A 138 -29.64 -13.99 -26.48
CA ALA A 138 -30.72 -14.85 -25.99
C ALA A 138 -32.09 -14.21 -26.23
N ARG A 139 -32.26 -12.92 -25.91
CA ARG A 139 -33.51 -12.20 -26.18
C ARG A 139 -33.81 -12.10 -27.68
N VAL A 140 -32.81 -11.80 -28.51
CA VAL A 140 -32.92 -11.76 -29.98
C VAL A 140 -33.33 -13.13 -30.53
N ALA A 141 -32.78 -14.24 -29.99
CA ALA A 141 -33.22 -15.58 -30.37
C ALA A 141 -34.71 -15.81 -30.04
N THR A 142 -35.21 -15.35 -28.88
CA THR A 142 -36.66 -15.44 -28.58
C THR A 142 -37.52 -14.57 -29.49
N VAL A 143 -37.06 -13.38 -29.89
CA VAL A 143 -37.79 -12.47 -30.79
C VAL A 143 -37.80 -13.01 -32.23
N CYS A 144 -36.67 -13.55 -32.69
CA CYS A 144 -36.54 -14.20 -34.00
C CYS A 144 -37.22 -15.57 -34.10
N ALA A 145 -37.62 -16.17 -32.98
CA ALA A 145 -38.36 -17.44 -32.94
C ALA A 145 -39.88 -17.30 -33.18
N GLY A 146 -40.39 -16.08 -33.41
CA GLY A 146 -41.66 -15.83 -34.12
C GLY A 146 -42.87 -16.68 -33.70
N SER A 147 -43.35 -16.51 -32.48
CA SER A 147 -44.68 -16.94 -32.00
C SER A 147 -45.19 -18.33 -32.41
N VAL A 148 -44.74 -19.38 -31.70
CA VAL A 148 -45.58 -20.58 -31.48
C VAL A 148 -46.13 -20.51 -30.07
N GLY A 149 -47.23 -19.75 -29.89
CA GLY A 149 -47.80 -19.53 -28.56
C GLY A 149 -48.84 -18.41 -28.49
N ILE A 150 -50.05 -18.69 -28.96
CA ILE A 150 -51.29 -18.12 -28.39
C ILE A 150 -52.29 -19.29 -28.31
N PRO A 151 -53.07 -19.45 -27.20
CA PRO A 151 -54.09 -20.48 -27.11
C PRO A 151 -55.11 -20.38 -28.24
N GLY A 152 -55.54 -21.51 -28.80
CA GLY A 152 -56.55 -21.53 -29.85
C GLY A 152 -57.90 -21.00 -29.35
N PRO A 153 -58.45 -19.92 -29.94
CA PRO A 153 -59.87 -19.64 -29.84
C PRO A 153 -60.61 -20.72 -30.64
N GLY A 154 -61.64 -21.32 -30.06
CA GLY A 154 -62.48 -22.24 -30.80
C GLY A 154 -63.19 -21.54 -31.96
N ILE A 155 -63.04 -22.06 -33.17
CA ILE A 155 -63.99 -21.85 -34.27
C ILE A 155 -64.49 -23.24 -34.71
N PRO A 156 -65.80 -23.45 -34.92
CA PRO A 156 -66.34 -24.80 -35.05
C PRO A 156 -66.17 -25.37 -36.46
N GLY A 157 -65.96 -26.69 -36.53
CA GLY A 157 -66.42 -27.53 -37.63
C GLY A 157 -65.63 -27.48 -38.95
N VAL A 158 -64.86 -28.54 -39.18
CA VAL A 158 -65.21 -29.39 -40.33
C VAL A 158 -66.24 -30.41 -39.82
N PRO A 159 -67.30 -30.74 -40.57
CA PRO A 159 -68.21 -31.82 -40.21
C PRO A 159 -67.53 -33.20 -40.19
N GLY A 160 -66.84 -33.51 -39.10
CA GLY A 160 -66.91 -34.86 -38.56
C GLY A 160 -68.38 -35.18 -38.36
N VAL A 161 -68.83 -36.31 -38.92
CA VAL A 161 -70.23 -36.76 -38.96
C VAL A 161 -70.95 -36.37 -37.68
N PRO A 162 -72.10 -35.64 -37.73
CA PRO A 162 -72.79 -35.20 -36.52
C PRO A 162 -73.04 -36.42 -35.64
N VAL A 163 -72.44 -36.41 -34.44
CA VAL A 163 -72.54 -37.53 -33.49
C VAL A 163 -73.91 -37.48 -32.85
N THR A 164 -74.94 -37.82 -33.62
CA THR A 164 -76.32 -37.86 -33.15
C THR A 164 -76.46 -38.91 -32.06
N GLY A 165 -76.96 -38.49 -30.91
CA GLY A 165 -77.12 -39.34 -29.72
C GLY A 165 -77.57 -38.52 -28.52
N ASN A 166 -78.34 -39.14 -27.65
CA ASN A 166 -78.91 -38.49 -26.46
C ASN A 166 -78.18 -38.90 -25.17
N GLY A 167 -77.10 -39.67 -25.29
CA GLY A 167 -76.35 -40.22 -24.16
C GLY A 167 -74.85 -40.32 -24.43
N LEU A 168 -74.11 -40.71 -23.39
CA LEU A 168 -72.67 -40.97 -23.47
C LEU A 168 -72.42 -42.18 -24.39
N LYS A 169 -71.53 -42.03 -25.38
CA LYS A 169 -71.07 -43.14 -26.22
C LYS A 169 -69.72 -43.62 -25.74
N VAL A 170 -69.48 -44.93 -25.77
CA VAL A 170 -68.17 -45.53 -25.51
C VAL A 170 -67.87 -46.58 -26.57
N MET A 171 -66.64 -46.57 -27.10
CA MET A 171 -66.16 -47.51 -28.11
C MET A 171 -64.70 -47.87 -27.85
N LEU A 172 -64.21 -48.97 -28.43
CA LEU A 172 -62.76 -49.22 -28.50
C LEU A 172 -62.13 -48.10 -29.33
N ALA A 173 -61.05 -47.50 -28.85
CA ALA A 173 -60.37 -46.44 -29.58
C ALA A 173 -59.69 -47.01 -30.83
N ALA A 174 -59.70 -46.25 -31.94
CA ALA A 174 -59.08 -46.67 -33.20
C ALA A 174 -57.55 -46.87 -33.08
N ASP A 175 -56.92 -46.26 -32.07
CA ASP A 175 -55.51 -46.37 -31.72
C ASP A 175 -55.26 -47.28 -30.50
N SER A 176 -56.26 -48.07 -30.08
CA SER A 176 -56.08 -49.14 -29.09
C SER A 176 -55.01 -50.11 -29.58
N PRO A 177 -54.09 -50.58 -28.72
CA PRO A 177 -53.01 -51.45 -29.17
C PRO A 177 -53.56 -52.73 -29.82
N PRO A 178 -53.07 -53.13 -31.01
CA PRO A 178 -53.38 -54.43 -31.60
C PRO A 178 -52.71 -55.55 -30.77
N SER A 179 -52.89 -56.81 -31.16
CA SER A 179 -52.17 -57.91 -30.51
C SER A 179 -50.65 -57.71 -30.65
N THR A 180 -50.00 -57.46 -29.51
CA THR A 180 -48.57 -57.14 -29.38
C THR A 180 -47.94 -57.98 -28.27
N SER A 181 -46.61 -57.95 -28.16
CA SER A 181 -45.89 -58.53 -27.03
C SER A 181 -45.75 -57.52 -25.89
N LEU A 182 -46.20 -57.90 -24.69
CA LEU A 182 -45.76 -57.32 -23.42
C LEU A 182 -44.53 -58.10 -22.93
N VAL A 183 -43.87 -57.64 -21.87
CA VAL A 183 -42.69 -58.26 -21.26
C VAL A 183 -42.97 -58.53 -19.77
N ALA A 184 -42.58 -59.71 -19.30
CA ALA A 184 -42.76 -60.07 -17.88
C ALA A 184 -41.95 -59.12 -16.98
N GLY A 185 -42.58 -58.57 -15.93
CA GLY A 185 -41.96 -57.59 -15.03
C GLY A 185 -42.04 -56.13 -15.48
N GLN A 186 -42.69 -55.82 -16.61
CA GLN A 186 -42.86 -54.43 -17.07
C GLN A 186 -43.92 -53.66 -16.26
N ALA A 187 -43.74 -52.35 -16.13
CA ALA A 187 -44.79 -51.47 -15.60
C ALA A 187 -45.79 -51.07 -16.69
N ALA A 188 -47.01 -50.74 -16.26
CA ALA A 188 -48.02 -50.01 -17.03
C ALA A 188 -48.15 -50.42 -18.53
N GLY A 189 -48.09 -51.72 -18.83
CA GLY A 189 -48.32 -52.27 -20.16
C GLY A 189 -49.73 -51.97 -20.65
N GLU A 190 -49.88 -51.39 -21.84
CA GLU A 190 -51.17 -50.94 -22.35
C GLU A 190 -51.98 -52.11 -22.92
N LEU A 191 -53.12 -52.39 -22.29
CA LEU A 191 -53.98 -53.55 -22.60
C LEU A 191 -55.15 -53.22 -23.55
N ALA A 192 -55.63 -51.97 -23.51
CA ALA A 192 -56.73 -51.49 -24.34
C ALA A 192 -56.86 -49.97 -24.21
N LYS A 193 -57.48 -49.33 -25.22
CA LYS A 193 -57.96 -47.94 -25.14
C LYS A 193 -59.44 -47.85 -25.45
N PHE A 194 -60.16 -47.03 -24.71
CA PHE A 194 -61.58 -46.78 -24.91
C PHE A 194 -61.82 -45.28 -25.10
N THR A 195 -62.50 -44.90 -26.17
CA THR A 195 -62.89 -43.51 -26.43
C THR A 195 -64.32 -43.30 -25.97
N LEU A 196 -64.49 -42.37 -25.04
CA LEU A 196 -65.77 -41.88 -24.55
C LEU A 196 -66.11 -40.60 -25.32
N VAL A 197 -67.30 -40.53 -25.90
CA VAL A 197 -67.78 -39.38 -26.69
C VAL A 197 -69.07 -38.87 -26.08
N ASN A 198 -69.10 -37.57 -25.79
CA ASN A 198 -70.25 -36.89 -25.23
C ASN A 198 -70.90 -35.99 -26.29
N PRO A 199 -71.97 -36.43 -26.97
CA PRO A 199 -72.69 -35.63 -27.95
C PRO A 199 -73.59 -34.55 -27.33
N THR A 200 -73.69 -34.48 -26.01
CA THR A 200 -74.63 -33.57 -25.31
C THR A 200 -74.03 -32.18 -25.08
N GLY A 201 -74.90 -31.20 -24.79
CA GLY A 201 -74.53 -29.80 -24.55
C GLY A 201 -73.93 -29.47 -23.19
N SER A 202 -73.67 -30.46 -22.33
CA SER A 202 -73.09 -30.28 -20.99
C SER A 202 -72.01 -31.33 -20.72
N GLU A 203 -71.07 -31.05 -19.81
CA GLU A 203 -70.07 -32.04 -19.38
C GLU A 203 -70.74 -33.28 -18.78
N VAL A 204 -70.27 -34.48 -19.16
CA VAL A 204 -70.71 -35.74 -18.56
C VAL A 204 -69.59 -36.28 -17.67
N THR A 205 -69.89 -36.43 -16.39
CA THR A 205 -69.03 -37.11 -15.42
C THR A 205 -69.31 -38.61 -15.43
N VAL A 206 -68.26 -39.39 -15.66
CA VAL A 206 -68.23 -40.85 -15.52
C VAL A 206 -67.73 -41.18 -14.12
N THR A 207 -68.56 -41.86 -13.33
CA THR A 207 -68.31 -42.19 -11.92
C THR A 207 -67.84 -43.62 -11.71
N SER A 208 -68.02 -44.52 -12.70
CA SER A 208 -67.35 -45.82 -12.68
C SER A 208 -67.01 -46.37 -14.07
N LEU A 209 -65.94 -47.17 -14.12
CA LEU A 209 -65.54 -47.98 -15.26
C LEU A 209 -65.14 -49.38 -14.77
N GLY A 210 -65.93 -50.38 -15.13
CA GLY A 210 -65.71 -51.78 -14.77
C GLY A 210 -65.21 -52.59 -15.95
N PHE A 211 -64.21 -53.43 -15.70
CA PHE A 211 -63.48 -54.19 -16.70
C PHE A 211 -63.34 -55.65 -16.29
N LYS A 212 -63.10 -56.49 -17.31
CA LYS A 212 -62.74 -57.89 -17.19
C LYS A 212 -61.41 -58.16 -17.88
N ARG A 213 -60.50 -58.87 -17.20
CA ARG A 213 -59.29 -59.46 -17.77
C ARG A 213 -59.68 -60.61 -18.70
N ILE A 214 -59.13 -60.61 -19.91
CA ILE A 214 -59.34 -61.64 -20.94
C ILE A 214 -58.00 -62.25 -21.35
N GLY A 215 -58.02 -63.42 -21.98
CA GLY A 215 -56.82 -64.18 -22.33
C GLY A 215 -56.46 -65.27 -21.31
N THR A 216 -55.54 -66.16 -21.70
CA THR A 216 -55.08 -67.30 -20.89
C THR A 216 -53.95 -66.86 -19.94
N SER A 217 -54.34 -66.36 -18.77
CA SER A 217 -53.41 -66.04 -17.66
C SER A 217 -54.11 -66.16 -16.30
N ALA A 218 -53.35 -66.16 -15.20
CA ALA A 218 -53.89 -66.00 -13.85
C ALA A 218 -54.31 -64.54 -13.54
N ASP A 219 -55.04 -64.32 -12.44
CA ASP A 219 -55.28 -62.94 -11.95
C ASP A 219 -53.98 -62.33 -11.38
N SER A 220 -53.10 -63.14 -10.81
CA SER A 220 -51.76 -62.74 -10.32
C SER A 220 -50.77 -62.35 -11.41
N THR A 221 -51.10 -62.55 -12.70
CA THR A 221 -50.33 -62.06 -13.85
C THR A 221 -50.21 -60.53 -13.84
N VAL A 222 -51.15 -59.84 -13.19
CA VAL A 222 -51.15 -58.38 -13.04
C VAL A 222 -51.05 -58.01 -11.57
N SER A 223 -50.06 -57.18 -11.23
CA SER A 223 -49.88 -56.68 -9.86
C SER A 223 -50.72 -55.42 -9.59
N ASN A 224 -50.88 -54.54 -10.58
CA ASN A 224 -51.72 -53.34 -10.51
C ASN A 224 -52.37 -53.06 -11.88
N VAL A 225 -53.61 -52.58 -11.90
CA VAL A 225 -54.20 -51.94 -13.09
C VAL A 225 -54.48 -50.47 -12.81
N TYR A 226 -54.28 -49.62 -13.82
CA TYR A 226 -54.53 -48.18 -13.78
C TYR A 226 -55.32 -47.72 -15.00
N LEU A 227 -55.99 -46.58 -14.87
CA LEU A 227 -56.49 -45.81 -16.00
C LEU A 227 -55.56 -44.62 -16.29
N PHE A 228 -55.34 -44.38 -17.58
CA PHE A 228 -54.52 -43.27 -18.08
C PHE A 228 -55.29 -42.45 -19.12
N LYS A 229 -55.09 -41.13 -19.13
CA LYS A 229 -55.53 -40.21 -20.18
C LYS A 229 -54.28 -39.71 -20.91
N GLY A 230 -53.93 -40.37 -22.02
CA GLY A 230 -52.65 -40.13 -22.70
C GLY A 230 -51.45 -40.62 -21.87
N SER A 231 -50.66 -39.69 -21.35
CA SER A 231 -49.54 -39.95 -20.41
C SER A 231 -49.93 -39.79 -18.93
N GLU A 232 -51.03 -39.10 -18.63
CA GLU A 232 -51.49 -38.83 -17.26
C GLU A 232 -52.17 -40.06 -16.65
N ARG A 233 -51.75 -40.49 -15.45
CA ARG A 233 -52.45 -41.52 -14.67
C ARG A 233 -53.62 -40.88 -13.91
N ILE A 234 -54.85 -41.29 -14.23
CA ILE A 234 -56.08 -40.69 -13.67
C ILE A 234 -56.69 -41.47 -12.51
N THR A 235 -56.13 -42.62 -12.13
CA THR A 235 -56.57 -43.42 -10.96
C THR A 235 -55.39 -43.94 -10.13
N ASP A 236 -55.65 -44.25 -8.86
CA ASP A 236 -54.81 -45.20 -8.11
C ASP A 236 -54.96 -46.63 -8.69
N SER A 237 -54.19 -47.60 -8.18
CA SER A 237 -54.25 -48.98 -8.69
C SER A 237 -55.52 -49.72 -8.25
N ALA A 238 -56.07 -50.51 -9.17
CA ALA A 238 -57.04 -51.55 -8.88
C ALA A 238 -56.37 -52.93 -8.92
N GLY A 239 -56.71 -53.79 -7.97
CA GLY A 239 -56.40 -55.23 -8.03
C GLY A 239 -57.43 -55.98 -8.87
N ILE A 240 -57.05 -57.17 -9.37
CA ILE A 240 -57.93 -58.06 -10.12
C ILE A 240 -58.42 -59.19 -9.21
N SER A 241 -59.73 -59.49 -9.25
CA SER A 241 -60.32 -60.63 -8.53
C SER A 241 -61.40 -61.29 -9.37
N SER A 242 -61.34 -62.61 -9.53
CA SER A 242 -62.22 -63.39 -10.41
C SER A 242 -62.23 -62.84 -11.85
N SER A 243 -61.05 -62.41 -12.31
CA SER A 243 -60.81 -61.70 -13.57
C SER A 243 -61.53 -60.34 -13.72
N MET A 244 -62.09 -59.78 -12.66
CA MET A 244 -62.78 -58.47 -12.68
C MET A 244 -61.95 -57.40 -11.96
N PHE A 245 -62.02 -56.16 -12.44
CA PHE A 245 -61.49 -54.97 -11.76
C PHE A 245 -62.36 -53.75 -12.10
N THR A 246 -62.42 -52.75 -11.22
CA THR A 246 -63.32 -51.59 -11.41
C THR A 246 -62.74 -50.35 -10.74
N PHE A 247 -62.84 -49.23 -11.43
CA PHE A 247 -62.51 -47.91 -10.90
C PHE A 247 -63.81 -47.18 -10.58
N ASN A 248 -63.94 -46.67 -9.36
CA ASN A 248 -65.12 -45.93 -8.90
C ASN A 248 -64.64 -44.65 -8.21
N ASP A 249 -65.21 -43.52 -8.59
CA ASP A 249 -65.03 -42.25 -7.89
C ASP A 249 -66.35 -41.46 -7.91
N THR A 250 -66.82 -41.07 -6.74
CA THR A 250 -68.02 -40.26 -6.55
C THR A 250 -67.85 -38.83 -7.04
N ALA A 251 -66.61 -38.32 -7.09
CA ALA A 251 -66.28 -37.03 -7.73
C ALA A 251 -66.12 -37.14 -9.26
N GLY A 252 -65.87 -38.35 -9.77
CA GLY A 252 -65.79 -38.67 -11.19
C GLY A 252 -64.41 -39.19 -11.64
N VAL A 253 -64.40 -40.43 -12.14
CA VAL A 253 -63.20 -41.10 -12.72
C VAL A 253 -62.71 -40.39 -13.98
N VAL A 254 -63.63 -39.90 -14.82
CA VAL A 254 -63.28 -39.06 -15.98
C VAL A 254 -64.44 -38.14 -16.36
N LYS A 255 -64.11 -36.90 -16.75
CA LYS A 255 -65.04 -35.89 -17.25
C LYS A 255 -64.91 -35.78 -18.76
N VAL A 256 -66.02 -35.88 -19.48
CA VAL A 256 -66.08 -35.76 -20.95
C VAL A 256 -66.78 -34.45 -21.30
N PRO A 257 -66.09 -33.45 -21.88
CA PRO A 257 -66.65 -32.13 -22.13
C PRO A 257 -67.80 -32.18 -23.16
N ALA A 258 -68.67 -31.18 -23.13
CA ALA A 258 -69.80 -31.03 -24.05
C ALA A 258 -69.36 -31.07 -25.52
N GLY A 259 -70.01 -31.89 -26.35
CA GLY A 259 -69.66 -32.10 -27.76
C GLY A 259 -68.27 -32.73 -28.00
N GLY A 260 -67.56 -33.15 -26.96
CA GLY A 260 -66.17 -33.61 -27.03
C GLY A 260 -65.98 -35.11 -26.77
N SER A 261 -64.72 -35.54 -26.78
CA SER A 261 -64.34 -36.92 -26.50
C SER A 261 -63.10 -36.99 -25.61
N VAL A 262 -62.98 -38.09 -24.85
CA VAL A 262 -61.80 -38.43 -24.05
C VAL A 262 -61.46 -39.89 -24.26
N THR A 263 -60.20 -40.18 -24.59
CA THR A 263 -59.69 -41.56 -24.67
C THR A 263 -59.00 -41.93 -23.36
N VAL A 264 -59.36 -43.10 -22.82
CA VAL A 264 -58.79 -43.67 -21.59
C VAL A 264 -58.10 -45.00 -21.94
N SER A 265 -56.82 -45.11 -21.61
CA SER A 265 -56.04 -46.34 -21.68
C SER A 265 -56.17 -47.15 -20.39
N VAL A 266 -56.37 -48.47 -20.52
CA VAL A 266 -56.18 -49.43 -19.41
C VAL A 266 -54.73 -49.91 -19.47
N ARG A 267 -53.97 -49.70 -18.39
CA ARG A 267 -52.56 -50.09 -18.29
C ARG A 267 -52.30 -50.94 -17.06
N ALA A 268 -51.41 -51.93 -17.16
CA ALA A 268 -51.19 -52.92 -16.10
C ALA A 268 -49.71 -53.20 -15.82
N ASP A 269 -49.34 -53.31 -14.56
CA ASP A 269 -48.03 -53.84 -14.15
C ASP A 269 -48.04 -55.36 -14.28
N ILE A 270 -47.17 -55.90 -15.14
CA ILE A 270 -47.11 -57.33 -15.46
C ILE A 270 -46.15 -58.00 -14.49
N ALA A 271 -46.63 -59.01 -13.75
CA ALA A 271 -45.82 -59.73 -12.79
C ALA A 271 -44.62 -60.44 -13.47
N ALA A 272 -43.52 -60.60 -12.73
CA ALA A 272 -42.36 -61.36 -13.21
C ALA A 272 -42.71 -62.85 -13.43
N SER A 273 -41.92 -63.54 -14.26
CA SER A 273 -42.05 -64.98 -14.54
C SER A 273 -43.38 -65.43 -15.19
N THR A 274 -44.09 -64.51 -15.86
CA THR A 274 -45.36 -64.74 -16.58
C THR A 274 -45.18 -65.00 -18.09
N GLY A 275 -43.95 -65.26 -18.54
CA GLY A 275 -43.63 -65.47 -19.95
C GLY A 275 -44.39 -66.66 -20.56
N GLY A 276 -45.07 -66.43 -21.68
CA GLY A 276 -45.93 -67.38 -22.38
C GLY A 276 -47.42 -67.24 -22.06
N GLU A 277 -47.80 -66.49 -21.03
CA GLU A 277 -49.21 -66.17 -20.74
C GLU A 277 -49.79 -65.13 -21.72
N GLN A 278 -51.12 -65.06 -21.79
CA GLN A 278 -51.85 -64.16 -22.67
C GLN A 278 -52.85 -63.29 -21.90
N ILE A 279 -52.84 -61.98 -22.14
CA ILE A 279 -53.66 -61.02 -21.39
C ILE A 279 -54.23 -59.90 -22.25
N GLY A 280 -55.44 -59.44 -21.93
CA GLY A 280 -56.07 -58.24 -22.47
C GLY A 280 -57.13 -57.69 -21.53
N ALA A 281 -57.73 -56.55 -21.89
CA ALA A 281 -58.81 -55.92 -21.13
C ALA A 281 -60.10 -55.78 -21.94
N GLN A 282 -61.23 -56.02 -21.29
CA GLN A 282 -62.57 -55.88 -21.84
C GLN A 282 -63.39 -54.94 -20.94
N LEU A 283 -63.96 -53.87 -21.48
CA LEU A 283 -64.87 -52.99 -20.75
C LEU A 283 -66.24 -53.66 -20.63
N VAL A 284 -66.74 -53.81 -19.40
CA VAL A 284 -67.99 -54.54 -19.09
C VAL A 284 -69.07 -53.67 -18.44
N SER A 285 -68.71 -52.54 -17.82
CA SER A 285 -69.67 -51.57 -17.28
C SER A 285 -69.15 -50.14 -17.31
N VAL A 286 -70.06 -49.18 -17.45
CA VAL A 286 -69.80 -47.74 -17.40
C VAL A 286 -70.90 -47.11 -16.53
N GLY A 287 -70.51 -46.40 -15.48
CA GLY A 287 -71.41 -45.61 -14.64
C GLY A 287 -71.20 -44.12 -14.91
N SER A 288 -72.29 -43.39 -15.21
CA SER A 288 -72.29 -41.95 -15.44
C SER A 288 -73.61 -41.33 -14.99
N ALA A 289 -73.60 -40.02 -14.70
CA ALA A 289 -74.82 -39.28 -14.36
C ALA A 289 -75.78 -39.10 -15.55
N ALA A 290 -75.27 -39.16 -16.78
CA ALA A 290 -76.05 -39.23 -18.01
C ALA A 290 -76.29 -40.68 -18.42
N THR A 291 -77.41 -40.95 -19.10
CA THR A 291 -77.68 -42.25 -19.71
C THR A 291 -76.65 -42.59 -20.79
N LEU A 292 -76.27 -43.86 -20.90
CA LEU A 292 -75.54 -44.37 -22.07
C LEU A 292 -76.42 -44.29 -23.32
N ASP A 293 -75.82 -43.98 -24.45
CA ASP A 293 -76.50 -43.97 -25.75
C ASP A 293 -76.86 -45.40 -26.19
N THR A 294 -77.99 -45.57 -26.89
CA THR A 294 -78.46 -46.89 -27.33
C THR A 294 -77.54 -47.59 -28.34
N SER A 295 -76.58 -46.87 -28.93
CA SER A 295 -75.53 -47.48 -29.77
C SER A 295 -74.41 -48.18 -28.96
N VAL A 296 -74.34 -48.02 -27.64
CA VAL A 296 -73.30 -48.65 -26.81
C VAL A 296 -73.68 -50.10 -26.48
N VAL A 297 -72.97 -51.04 -27.08
CA VAL A 297 -73.10 -52.48 -26.78
C VAL A 297 -71.91 -52.90 -25.91
N LEU A 298 -72.19 -53.28 -24.66
CA LEU A 298 -71.22 -53.88 -23.75
C LEU A 298 -71.37 -55.42 -23.79
N PRO A 299 -70.27 -56.19 -23.65
CA PRO A 299 -68.91 -55.72 -23.37
C PRO A 299 -68.11 -55.34 -24.62
N ILE A 300 -67.16 -54.42 -24.47
CA ILE A 300 -66.24 -53.97 -25.55
C ILE A 300 -64.85 -54.54 -25.27
N SER A 301 -64.35 -55.41 -26.14
CA SER A 301 -63.05 -56.08 -25.99
C SER A 301 -61.90 -55.30 -26.62
N GLY A 302 -60.78 -55.17 -25.90
CA GLY A 302 -59.47 -54.92 -26.50
C GLY A 302 -58.87 -56.18 -27.13
N ALA A 303 -57.62 -56.07 -27.59
CA ALA A 303 -56.85 -57.22 -28.08
C ALA A 303 -56.37 -58.12 -26.92
N ILE A 304 -55.88 -59.31 -27.28
CA ILE A 304 -55.13 -60.18 -26.38
C ILE A 304 -53.65 -60.08 -26.78
N HIS A 305 -52.79 -59.84 -25.80
CA HIS A 305 -51.36 -59.62 -25.92
C HIS A 305 -50.61 -60.82 -25.35
N LEU A 306 -49.48 -61.19 -25.95
CA LEU A 306 -48.60 -62.26 -25.46
C LEU A 306 -47.58 -61.68 -24.49
N ILE A 307 -47.29 -62.35 -23.38
CA ILE A 307 -46.21 -61.94 -22.47
C ILE A 307 -44.91 -62.65 -22.87
N SER A 308 -43.89 -61.86 -23.18
CA SER A 308 -42.54 -62.30 -23.54
C SER A 308 -41.64 -62.41 -22.32
N SER A 309 -40.68 -63.33 -22.36
CA SER A 309 -39.64 -63.52 -21.34
C SER A 309 -38.35 -62.74 -21.64
N ALA A 310 -38.44 -61.60 -22.32
CA ALA A 310 -37.30 -60.74 -22.61
C ALA A 310 -36.73 -60.11 -21.33
N SER A 311 -35.41 -59.92 -21.26
CA SER A 311 -34.75 -59.21 -20.16
C SER A 311 -34.91 -57.70 -20.33
N MET A 312 -35.58 -57.04 -19.38
CA MET A 312 -35.76 -55.58 -19.35
C MET A 312 -34.76 -54.93 -18.38
N GLY A 313 -34.46 -53.64 -18.58
CA GLY A 313 -33.76 -52.84 -17.58
C GLY A 313 -34.56 -52.64 -16.29
N THR A 314 -33.86 -52.36 -15.19
CA THR A 314 -34.46 -51.98 -13.90
C THR A 314 -33.98 -50.61 -13.46
N ILE A 315 -34.78 -49.92 -12.62
CA ILE A 315 -34.44 -48.63 -12.03
C ILE A 315 -34.72 -48.72 -10.53
N ALA A 316 -33.67 -48.76 -9.70
CA ALA A 316 -33.79 -48.85 -8.24
C ALA A 316 -33.36 -47.53 -7.60
N PHE A 317 -34.21 -46.90 -6.79
CA PHE A 317 -33.89 -45.67 -6.07
C PHE A 317 -33.36 -45.92 -4.66
N THR A 318 -32.62 -44.94 -4.12
CA THR A 318 -32.20 -44.82 -2.72
C THR A 318 -32.12 -43.34 -2.37
N TYR A 319 -32.85 -42.90 -1.35
CA TYR A 319 -32.85 -41.51 -0.91
C TYR A 319 -31.47 -41.08 -0.37
N THR A 320 -30.99 -39.90 -0.78
CA THR A 320 -29.70 -39.32 -0.35
C THR A 320 -29.81 -37.83 0.03
N GLY A 321 -31.03 -37.30 0.09
CA GLY A 321 -31.34 -35.89 0.39
C GLY A 321 -31.26 -35.53 1.88
N PRO A 322 -31.67 -34.31 2.24
CA PRO A 322 -31.70 -33.86 3.64
C PRO A 322 -32.72 -34.67 4.47
N THR A 323 -32.42 -34.86 5.75
CA THR A 323 -33.30 -35.57 6.70
C THR A 323 -33.16 -34.91 8.06
N GLY A 324 -34.28 -34.46 8.64
CA GLY A 324 -34.30 -33.72 9.91
C GLY A 324 -33.49 -32.41 9.90
N ALA A 325 -33.23 -31.83 8.72
CA ALA A 325 -32.52 -30.56 8.59
C ALA A 325 -33.41 -29.40 9.09
N THR A 326 -32.78 -28.27 9.41
CA THR A 326 -33.49 -26.98 9.62
C THR A 326 -32.91 -25.98 8.63
N ASP A 327 -33.66 -25.69 7.58
CA ASP A 327 -33.24 -24.83 6.48
C ASP A 327 -33.94 -23.47 6.60
N ASN A 328 -33.17 -22.39 6.68
CA ASN A 328 -33.74 -21.05 6.65
C ASN A 328 -34.32 -20.75 5.25
N PRO A 329 -35.42 -19.98 5.14
CA PRO A 329 -35.91 -19.46 3.86
C PRO A 329 -34.77 -18.85 3.02
N ALA A 330 -34.58 -19.41 1.82
CA ALA A 330 -33.48 -19.12 0.92
C ALA A 330 -33.80 -19.64 -0.49
N ASN A 331 -33.10 -19.09 -1.49
CA ASN A 331 -33.13 -19.63 -2.86
C ASN A 331 -32.18 -20.84 -2.99
N ASP A 332 -32.37 -21.65 -4.03
CA ASP A 332 -31.49 -22.76 -4.39
C ASP A 332 -31.31 -23.87 -3.31
N VAL A 333 -32.30 -24.04 -2.42
CA VAL A 333 -32.30 -25.09 -1.39
C VAL A 333 -32.51 -26.47 -2.01
N ARG A 334 -31.67 -27.44 -1.63
CA ARG A 334 -31.78 -28.85 -2.08
C ARG A 334 -32.88 -29.57 -1.29
N VAL A 335 -34.10 -29.57 -1.83
CA VAL A 335 -35.28 -30.15 -1.15
C VAL A 335 -35.47 -31.66 -1.34
N PHE A 336 -34.87 -32.27 -2.37
CA PHE A 336 -34.84 -33.73 -2.58
C PHE A 336 -33.54 -34.16 -3.24
N GLU A 337 -33.02 -35.33 -2.89
CA GLU A 337 -31.99 -36.04 -3.66
C GLU A 337 -32.15 -37.55 -3.50
N ALA A 338 -31.93 -38.29 -4.59
CA ALA A 338 -31.83 -39.73 -4.57
C ALA A 338 -30.78 -40.22 -5.57
N SER A 339 -30.02 -41.23 -5.15
CA SER A 339 -29.25 -42.09 -6.03
C SER A 339 -30.20 -43.09 -6.71
N THR A 340 -30.02 -43.35 -8.00
CA THR A 340 -30.75 -44.42 -8.69
C THR A 340 -29.84 -45.28 -9.54
N VAL A 341 -29.98 -46.61 -9.43
CA VAL A 341 -29.19 -47.59 -10.18
C VAL A 341 -30.03 -48.10 -11.34
N VAL A 342 -29.52 -47.89 -12.56
CA VAL A 342 -30.12 -48.40 -13.80
C VAL A 342 -29.35 -49.62 -14.27
N SER A 343 -30.04 -50.75 -14.50
CA SER A 343 -29.41 -52.04 -14.85
C SER A 343 -29.88 -52.60 -16.19
N THR A 344 -29.11 -53.55 -16.74
CA THR A 344 -29.31 -54.25 -18.03
C THR A 344 -29.29 -53.33 -19.25
N HIS A 345 -30.28 -52.45 -19.43
CA HIS A 345 -30.38 -51.48 -20.53
C HIS A 345 -30.53 -50.06 -19.98
N SER A 346 -30.21 -49.06 -20.79
CA SER A 346 -30.57 -47.66 -20.47
C SER A 346 -32.09 -47.44 -20.52
N ALA A 347 -32.58 -46.40 -19.84
CA ALA A 347 -34.00 -46.08 -19.81
C ALA A 347 -34.25 -44.60 -20.09
N TRP A 348 -35.30 -44.28 -20.85
CA TRP A 348 -35.76 -42.92 -21.10
C TRP A 348 -36.74 -42.49 -20.02
N LEU A 349 -36.32 -41.58 -19.14
CA LEU A 349 -37.20 -40.91 -18.19
C LEU A 349 -38.10 -39.92 -18.94
N LYS A 350 -39.41 -40.16 -18.90
CA LYS A 350 -40.46 -39.39 -19.59
C LYS A 350 -41.34 -38.57 -18.64
N ALA A 351 -41.49 -38.98 -17.39
CA ALA A 351 -42.11 -38.14 -16.36
C ALA A 351 -41.66 -38.56 -14.96
N ILE A 352 -41.69 -37.62 -14.02
CA ILE A 352 -41.53 -37.88 -12.58
C ILE A 352 -42.38 -36.89 -11.77
N THR A 353 -43.09 -37.41 -10.77
CA THR A 353 -43.90 -36.60 -9.84
C THR A 353 -43.33 -36.70 -8.44
N PHE A 354 -43.16 -35.54 -7.82
CA PHE A 354 -42.83 -35.40 -6.41
C PHE A 354 -44.06 -34.94 -5.62
N GLU A 355 -44.18 -35.38 -4.38
CA GLU A 355 -45.22 -34.95 -3.43
C GLU A 355 -44.56 -34.44 -2.14
N ASN A 356 -45.04 -33.32 -1.61
CA ASN A 356 -44.69 -32.81 -0.28
C ASN A 356 -45.56 -33.48 0.79
N ARG A 357 -44.94 -34.00 1.86
CA ARG A 357 -45.65 -34.51 3.06
C ARG A 357 -45.39 -33.71 4.34
N GLY A 358 -44.63 -32.63 4.26
CA GLY A 358 -44.51 -31.69 5.36
C GLY A 358 -45.78 -30.85 5.57
N SER A 359 -45.75 -29.95 6.54
CA SER A 359 -46.84 -29.02 6.86
C SER A 359 -46.79 -27.69 6.09
N SER A 360 -45.80 -27.48 5.23
CA SER A 360 -45.69 -26.30 4.34
C SER A 360 -46.82 -26.21 3.33
N ASP A 361 -47.24 -24.97 3.02
CA ASP A 361 -48.26 -24.70 2.00
C ASP A 361 -47.62 -24.72 0.59
N ASP A 362 -48.44 -24.91 -0.45
CA ASP A 362 -47.99 -24.93 -1.84
C ASP A 362 -47.17 -23.68 -2.25
N ASN A 363 -47.43 -22.53 -1.61
CA ASN A 363 -46.79 -21.25 -1.87
C ASN A 363 -45.46 -21.04 -1.11
N ASP A 364 -45.15 -21.85 -0.10
CA ASP A 364 -43.93 -21.74 0.72
C ASP A 364 -42.69 -22.23 -0.05
N ILE A 365 -42.88 -23.09 -1.08
CA ILE A 365 -41.83 -23.71 -1.90
C ILE A 365 -42.04 -23.37 -3.37
N LYS A 366 -41.11 -22.62 -3.97
CA LYS A 366 -41.20 -22.10 -5.34
C LYS A 366 -40.04 -22.53 -6.24
N ASN A 367 -40.19 -22.27 -7.54
CA ASN A 367 -39.15 -22.43 -8.57
C ASN A 367 -38.43 -23.79 -8.56
N LEU A 368 -39.20 -24.87 -8.38
CA LEU A 368 -38.70 -26.23 -8.30
C LEU A 368 -38.05 -26.63 -9.64
N ARG A 369 -36.80 -27.10 -9.55
CA ARG A 369 -35.94 -27.47 -10.66
C ARG A 369 -35.43 -28.90 -10.49
N LEU A 370 -35.73 -29.75 -11.45
CA LEU A 370 -35.24 -31.11 -11.52
C LEU A 370 -33.85 -31.15 -12.17
N TYR A 371 -32.92 -31.87 -11.56
CA TYR A 371 -31.59 -32.13 -12.08
C TYR A 371 -31.36 -33.65 -12.17
N VAL A 372 -30.79 -34.09 -13.28
CA VAL A 372 -30.31 -35.47 -13.49
C VAL A 372 -28.82 -35.40 -13.83
N ASP A 373 -27.98 -36.15 -13.10
CA ASP A 373 -26.51 -36.14 -13.23
C ASP A 373 -25.91 -34.71 -13.26
N GLY A 374 -26.49 -33.81 -12.46
CA GLY A 374 -26.07 -32.40 -12.35
C GLY A 374 -26.60 -31.46 -13.44
N THR A 375 -27.26 -31.95 -14.48
CA THR A 375 -27.86 -31.13 -15.55
C THR A 375 -29.34 -30.85 -15.24
N GLN A 376 -29.80 -29.61 -15.37
CA GLN A 376 -31.22 -29.29 -15.21
C GLN A 376 -32.02 -29.89 -16.37
N VAL A 377 -33.14 -30.53 -16.06
CA VAL A 377 -34.03 -31.16 -17.04
C VAL A 377 -35.49 -30.74 -16.82
N GLY A 378 -36.25 -30.61 -17.89
CA GLY A 378 -37.62 -30.11 -17.85
C GLY A 378 -37.74 -28.61 -17.57
N SER A 379 -38.97 -28.11 -17.54
CA SER A 379 -39.31 -26.73 -17.17
C SER A 379 -39.26 -26.52 -15.66
N ILE A 380 -38.98 -25.28 -15.25
CA ILE A 380 -39.13 -24.86 -13.85
C ILE A 380 -40.60 -24.92 -13.47
N ILE A 381 -40.92 -25.53 -12.32
CA ILE A 381 -42.26 -25.53 -11.74
C ILE A 381 -42.32 -24.35 -10.76
N GLY A 382 -43.18 -23.36 -11.03
CA GLY A 382 -43.21 -22.11 -10.27
C GLY A 382 -43.52 -22.28 -8.78
N GLN A 383 -44.35 -23.25 -8.43
CA GLN A 383 -44.74 -23.63 -7.07
C GLN A 383 -45.41 -25.02 -7.08
N LEU A 384 -45.61 -25.61 -5.91
CA LEU A 384 -46.40 -26.84 -5.78
C LEU A 384 -47.88 -26.60 -6.15
N SER A 385 -48.60 -27.68 -6.48
CA SER A 385 -50.05 -27.67 -6.70
C SER A 385 -50.67 -28.92 -6.10
N ASN A 386 -51.53 -28.76 -5.10
CA ASN A 386 -52.07 -29.83 -4.26
C ASN A 386 -50.94 -30.71 -3.67
N ASN A 387 -49.92 -30.07 -3.11
CA ASN A 387 -48.69 -30.67 -2.59
C ASN A 387 -47.81 -31.39 -3.64
N LYS A 388 -48.03 -31.19 -4.95
CA LYS A 388 -47.31 -31.93 -6.01
C LYS A 388 -46.51 -31.06 -6.98
N ALA A 389 -45.41 -31.62 -7.46
CA ALA A 389 -44.60 -31.12 -8.57
C ALA A 389 -44.46 -32.21 -9.64
N VAL A 390 -45.09 -32.01 -10.80
CA VAL A 390 -45.06 -32.96 -11.93
C VAL A 390 -44.10 -32.44 -13.00
N PHE A 391 -42.96 -33.12 -13.19
CA PHE A 391 -42.05 -32.85 -14.29
C PHE A 391 -42.38 -33.75 -15.47
N ASP A 392 -43.10 -33.22 -16.46
CA ASP A 392 -43.29 -33.87 -17.76
C ASP A 392 -42.06 -33.65 -18.64
N LEU A 393 -41.43 -34.76 -19.04
CA LEU A 393 -40.25 -34.80 -19.91
C LEU A 393 -40.58 -35.50 -21.23
N SER A 394 -41.85 -35.81 -21.52
CA SER A 394 -42.25 -36.62 -22.68
C SER A 394 -41.88 -36.00 -24.03
N GLY A 395 -41.85 -34.67 -24.12
CA GLY A 395 -41.39 -33.93 -25.30
C GLY A 395 -39.86 -33.83 -25.44
N SER A 396 -39.09 -34.12 -24.39
CA SER A 396 -37.62 -34.19 -24.42
C SER A 396 -37.10 -35.18 -23.37
N PRO A 397 -37.28 -36.50 -23.57
CA PRO A 397 -36.97 -37.51 -22.56
C PRO A 397 -35.49 -37.54 -22.19
N VAL A 398 -35.20 -37.81 -20.92
CA VAL A 398 -33.82 -37.86 -20.40
C VAL A 398 -33.34 -39.31 -20.42
N LYS A 399 -32.21 -39.58 -21.09
CA LYS A 399 -31.62 -40.93 -21.09
C LYS A 399 -30.88 -41.17 -19.78
N LEU A 400 -31.36 -42.13 -19.00
CA LEU A 400 -30.66 -42.69 -17.86
C LEU A 400 -29.80 -43.85 -18.37
N GLU A 401 -28.50 -43.61 -18.51
CA GLU A 401 -27.53 -44.65 -18.87
C GLU A 401 -27.34 -45.64 -17.72
N THR A 402 -26.86 -46.86 -18.00
CA THR A 402 -26.66 -47.89 -16.96
C THR A 402 -25.65 -47.46 -15.89
N GLY A 403 -25.74 -48.06 -14.71
CA GLY A 403 -24.99 -47.68 -13.51
C GLY A 403 -25.74 -46.69 -12.61
N THR A 404 -25.02 -46.06 -11.68
CA THR A 404 -25.59 -45.10 -10.73
C THR A 404 -25.77 -43.71 -11.35
N ARG A 405 -26.94 -43.12 -11.11
CA ARG A 405 -27.37 -41.78 -11.53
C ARG A 405 -27.83 -40.98 -10.32
N ILE A 406 -27.76 -39.65 -10.37
CA ILE A 406 -28.27 -38.78 -9.30
C ILE A 406 -29.48 -38.00 -9.81
N VAL A 407 -30.60 -38.10 -9.09
CA VAL A 407 -31.82 -37.31 -9.31
C VAL A 407 -31.98 -36.34 -8.14
N LYS A 408 -32.04 -35.04 -8.41
CA LYS A 408 -32.07 -33.97 -7.39
C LYS A 408 -33.14 -32.94 -7.71
N VAL A 409 -33.86 -32.46 -6.71
CA VAL A 409 -34.73 -31.27 -6.83
C VAL A 409 -34.16 -30.14 -5.99
N VAL A 410 -34.08 -28.97 -6.61
CA VAL A 410 -33.70 -27.69 -5.98
C VAL A 410 -34.90 -26.75 -6.05
N ALA A 411 -35.18 -26.02 -4.98
CA ALA A 411 -36.31 -25.09 -4.89
C ALA A 411 -35.95 -23.87 -4.05
N ASP A 412 -36.75 -22.82 -4.14
CA ASP A 412 -36.63 -21.63 -3.30
C ASP A 412 -37.65 -21.74 -2.16
N ILE A 413 -37.19 -21.70 -0.91
CA ILE A 413 -38.05 -21.64 0.29
C ILE A 413 -38.30 -20.17 0.59
N VAL A 414 -39.55 -19.73 0.47
CA VAL A 414 -39.93 -18.30 0.50
C VAL A 414 -40.89 -17.94 1.64
N GLY A 415 -41.19 -18.89 2.52
CA GLY A 415 -42.14 -18.73 3.62
C GLY A 415 -42.26 -20.01 4.43
N GLY A 416 -43.25 -20.09 5.31
CA GLY A 416 -43.55 -21.31 6.07
C GLY A 416 -42.66 -21.56 7.29
N SER A 417 -42.14 -20.52 7.93
CA SER A 417 -41.39 -20.59 9.21
C SER A 417 -42.06 -21.56 10.22
N SER A 418 -41.26 -22.37 10.91
CA SER A 418 -41.72 -23.47 11.80
C SER A 418 -42.44 -24.65 11.13
N LYS A 419 -42.90 -24.54 9.88
CA LYS A 419 -43.50 -25.66 9.14
C LYS A 419 -42.43 -26.62 8.65
N THR A 420 -42.84 -27.81 8.21
CA THR A 420 -41.94 -28.82 7.66
C THR A 420 -42.11 -29.00 6.16
N TYR A 421 -41.10 -29.55 5.49
CA TYR A 421 -41.18 -30.07 4.13
C TYR A 421 -40.59 -31.49 4.04
N ASP A 422 -41.21 -32.32 3.21
CA ASP A 422 -40.73 -33.66 2.87
C ASP A 422 -41.11 -33.93 1.41
N ILE A 423 -40.25 -33.49 0.50
CA ILE A 423 -40.40 -33.75 -0.93
C ILE A 423 -39.95 -35.19 -1.19
N GLN A 424 -40.81 -36.01 -1.78
CA GLN A 424 -40.58 -37.45 -1.97
C GLN A 424 -41.17 -37.97 -3.29
N ILE A 425 -40.69 -39.13 -3.75
CA ILE A 425 -41.38 -39.91 -4.80
C ILE A 425 -42.31 -40.89 -4.10
N ARG A 426 -43.63 -40.67 -4.17
CA ARG A 426 -44.58 -41.37 -3.31
C ARG A 426 -44.83 -42.83 -3.70
N ARG A 427 -44.88 -43.15 -5.00
CA ARG A 427 -45.20 -44.49 -5.53
C ARG A 427 -44.39 -44.78 -6.79
N ALA A 428 -44.18 -46.06 -7.10
CA ALA A 428 -43.48 -46.48 -8.33
C ALA A 428 -44.12 -45.89 -9.60
N ALA A 429 -45.45 -45.87 -9.68
CA ALA A 429 -46.20 -45.33 -10.81
C ALA A 429 -46.30 -43.78 -10.83
N ASP A 430 -45.61 -43.07 -9.93
CA ASP A 430 -45.39 -41.62 -10.02
C ASP A 430 -44.12 -41.30 -10.88
N LEU A 431 -43.41 -42.34 -11.34
CA LEU A 431 -42.37 -42.31 -12.35
C LEU A 431 -42.88 -42.93 -13.67
N LEU A 432 -42.50 -42.35 -14.80
CA LEU A 432 -42.60 -43.00 -16.11
C LEU A 432 -41.22 -43.04 -16.76
N ALA A 433 -40.63 -44.24 -16.80
CA ALA A 433 -39.40 -44.52 -17.54
C ALA A 433 -39.63 -45.68 -18.52
N VAL A 434 -38.95 -45.65 -19.67
CA VAL A 434 -39.15 -46.61 -20.77
C VAL A 434 -37.81 -47.21 -21.18
N ASP A 435 -37.70 -48.53 -21.21
CA ASP A 435 -36.51 -49.28 -21.65
C ASP A 435 -36.10 -48.83 -23.06
N SER A 436 -34.83 -48.48 -23.27
CA SER A 436 -34.37 -47.87 -24.52
C SER A 436 -34.32 -48.84 -25.70
N GLU A 437 -34.32 -50.15 -25.46
CA GLU A 437 -34.19 -51.19 -26.47
C GLU A 437 -35.54 -51.88 -26.75
N LEU A 438 -36.30 -52.17 -25.68
CA LEU A 438 -37.61 -52.84 -25.77
C LEU A 438 -38.77 -51.86 -25.95
N ASN A 439 -38.57 -50.56 -25.68
CA ASN A 439 -39.60 -49.51 -25.68
C ASN A 439 -40.84 -49.85 -24.81
N GLN A 440 -40.63 -50.63 -23.73
CA GLN A 440 -41.64 -50.95 -22.72
C GLN A 440 -41.40 -50.14 -21.43
N PRO A 441 -42.42 -49.80 -20.63
CA PRO A 441 -42.22 -49.06 -19.39
C PRO A 441 -41.56 -49.92 -18.31
N VAL A 442 -40.55 -49.37 -17.66
CA VAL A 442 -39.79 -50.05 -16.59
C VAL A 442 -40.46 -49.83 -15.25
N LEU A 443 -40.63 -50.92 -14.48
CA LEU A 443 -41.07 -50.83 -13.09
C LEU A 443 -39.91 -50.35 -12.20
N ALA A 444 -40.08 -49.16 -11.62
CA ALA A 444 -39.14 -48.63 -10.65
C ALA A 444 -39.31 -49.34 -9.30
N THR A 445 -38.20 -49.58 -8.62
CA THR A 445 -38.14 -50.14 -7.27
C THR A 445 -37.44 -49.18 -6.31
N ASP A 446 -37.66 -49.38 -5.02
CA ASP A 446 -36.78 -48.85 -3.98
C ASP A 446 -35.82 -49.97 -3.52
N ALA A 447 -34.58 -49.62 -3.16
CA ALA A 447 -33.58 -50.58 -2.70
C ALA A 447 -33.91 -51.23 -1.35
N GLY A 448 -34.74 -50.60 -0.52
CA GLY A 448 -35.32 -51.15 0.72
C GLY A 448 -36.60 -51.96 0.50
N GLY A 449 -37.13 -52.01 -0.73
CA GLY A 449 -38.25 -52.87 -1.14
C GLY A 449 -39.65 -52.23 -1.06
N SER A 450 -39.78 -50.96 -0.67
CA SER A 450 -41.07 -50.25 -0.75
C SER A 450 -40.90 -48.74 -0.96
N PHE A 451 -41.72 -48.17 -1.85
CA PHE A 451 -41.96 -46.73 -1.87
C PHE A 451 -42.66 -46.28 -0.56
N PRO A 452 -42.51 -45.01 -0.14
CA PRO A 452 -41.94 -43.88 -0.87
C PRO A 452 -40.41 -43.77 -0.79
N VAL A 453 -39.82 -43.03 -1.75
CA VAL A 453 -38.43 -42.56 -1.68
C VAL A 453 -38.45 -41.19 -1.00
N SER A 454 -38.20 -41.15 0.30
CA SER A 454 -38.43 -39.99 1.18
C SER A 454 -37.32 -39.80 2.23
N ALA A 455 -37.34 -38.66 2.93
CA ALA A 455 -36.52 -38.46 4.12
C ALA A 455 -36.98 -39.40 5.26
N ALA A 456 -36.07 -39.78 6.16
CA ALA A 456 -36.46 -40.56 7.36
C ALA A 456 -37.16 -39.70 8.43
N THR A 457 -36.99 -38.38 8.34
CA THR A 457 -37.60 -37.34 9.18
C THR A 457 -37.76 -36.10 8.32
N ALA A 458 -38.95 -35.50 8.29
CA ALA A 458 -39.21 -34.27 7.55
C ALA A 458 -38.26 -33.14 7.99
N ASN A 459 -37.91 -32.24 7.07
CA ASN A 459 -37.04 -31.10 7.32
C ASN A 459 -37.89 -29.91 7.78
N THR A 460 -37.35 -29.04 8.63
CA THR A 460 -38.04 -27.87 9.19
C THR A 460 -37.59 -26.60 8.50
N ILE A 461 -38.51 -25.66 8.29
CA ILE A 461 -38.20 -24.32 7.80
C ILE A 461 -37.85 -23.43 9.01
N GLY A 462 -36.68 -22.80 8.98
CA GLY A 462 -36.13 -21.99 10.07
C GLY A 462 -37.01 -20.81 10.46
N THR A 463 -36.97 -20.43 11.74
CA THR A 463 -37.76 -19.34 12.32
C THR A 463 -37.07 -17.99 12.25
N ALA A 464 -37.85 -16.91 12.33
CA ALA A 464 -37.35 -15.55 12.50
C ALA A 464 -36.36 -15.44 13.67
N SER A 465 -35.24 -14.78 13.42
CA SER A 465 -34.22 -14.46 14.42
C SER A 465 -33.67 -13.06 14.21
N LEU A 466 -33.32 -12.40 15.31
CA LEU A 466 -32.88 -11.01 15.33
C LEU A 466 -31.63 -10.90 16.20
N SER A 467 -30.56 -10.35 15.64
CA SER A 467 -29.38 -9.97 16.40
C SER A 467 -29.26 -8.47 16.49
N VAL A 468 -29.03 -7.97 17.72
CA VAL A 468 -28.67 -6.58 18.01
C VAL A 468 -27.35 -6.58 18.76
N VAL A 469 -26.38 -5.79 18.29
CA VAL A 469 -25.07 -5.62 18.92
C VAL A 469 -24.61 -4.17 18.84
N ARG A 470 -23.85 -3.68 19.83
CA ARG A 470 -23.21 -2.36 19.73
C ARG A 470 -22.23 -2.38 18.55
N LYS A 471 -22.33 -1.38 17.68
CA LYS A 471 -21.48 -1.27 16.50
C LYS A 471 -20.05 -0.90 16.91
N ALA A 472 -19.05 -1.47 16.23
CA ALA A 472 -17.64 -1.28 16.57
C ALA A 472 -17.17 0.21 16.47
N ASP A 473 -17.83 1.01 15.63
CA ASP A 473 -17.59 2.45 15.44
C ASP A 473 -18.62 3.35 16.16
N SER A 474 -19.34 2.79 17.15
CA SER A 474 -20.17 3.59 18.06
C SER A 474 -19.30 4.63 18.78
N PRO A 475 -19.74 5.90 18.91
CA PRO A 475 -18.94 6.93 19.57
C PRO A 475 -18.52 6.55 21.00
N SER A 476 -17.25 6.78 21.31
CA SER A 476 -16.63 6.47 22.60
C SER A 476 -15.81 7.63 23.18
N THR A 477 -15.67 8.74 22.45
CA THR A 477 -14.95 9.94 22.89
C THR A 477 -15.78 10.77 23.86
N ASN A 478 -15.14 11.66 24.61
CA ASN A 478 -15.82 12.57 25.53
C ASN A 478 -16.90 13.43 24.83
N VAL A 479 -17.84 13.92 25.64
CA VAL A 479 -18.96 14.78 25.26
C VAL A 479 -18.70 16.19 25.78
N ALA A 480 -19.00 17.23 25.01
CA ALA A 480 -18.90 18.60 25.51
C ALA A 480 -20.10 19.00 26.37
N VAL A 481 -19.84 19.68 27.50
CA VAL A 481 -20.88 20.21 28.41
C VAL A 481 -21.93 21.00 27.62
N GLY A 482 -23.21 20.60 27.75
CA GLY A 482 -24.35 21.28 27.12
C GLY A 482 -24.45 21.17 25.59
N ALA A 483 -23.64 20.34 24.94
CA ALA A 483 -23.72 20.14 23.50
C ALA A 483 -25.03 19.43 23.10
N THR A 484 -25.58 19.78 21.93
CA THR A 484 -26.92 19.36 21.49
C THR A 484 -26.88 18.49 20.23
N ASN A 485 -27.87 17.63 20.04
CA ASN A 485 -28.04 16.73 18.90
C ASN A 485 -26.79 15.87 18.63
N LEU A 486 -26.19 15.34 19.70
CA LEU A 486 -25.06 14.43 19.62
C LEU A 486 -25.52 13.03 19.24
N LEU A 487 -24.80 12.39 18.33
CA LEU A 487 -24.81 10.93 18.23
C LEU A 487 -24.18 10.36 19.52
N LEU A 488 -24.97 9.63 20.31
CA LEU A 488 -24.52 9.02 21.56
C LEU A 488 -24.15 7.54 21.39
N ALA A 489 -24.91 6.77 20.60
CA ALA A 489 -24.65 5.34 20.39
C ALA A 489 -25.03 4.86 18.98
N ARG A 490 -24.38 3.76 18.55
CA ARG A 490 -24.71 3.00 17.33
C ARG A 490 -24.83 1.51 17.60
N TYR A 491 -25.79 0.87 16.94
CA TYR A 491 -26.02 -0.57 16.98
C TYR A 491 -26.17 -1.13 15.57
N GLU A 492 -25.71 -2.35 15.37
CA GLU A 492 -26.05 -3.16 14.19
C GLU A 492 -27.26 -4.03 14.53
N VAL A 493 -28.21 -4.10 13.61
CA VAL A 493 -29.32 -5.05 13.65
C VAL A 493 -29.32 -5.93 12.42
N ARG A 494 -29.48 -7.25 12.63
CA ARG A 494 -29.40 -8.28 11.59
C ARG A 494 -30.55 -9.26 11.76
N ALA A 495 -31.36 -9.45 10.72
CA ALA A 495 -32.40 -10.48 10.70
C ALA A 495 -31.93 -11.74 9.95
N SER A 496 -32.40 -12.89 10.37
CA SER A 496 -32.18 -14.19 9.72
C SER A 496 -33.44 -15.07 9.87
N GLY A 497 -33.59 -16.08 9.02
CA GLY A 497 -34.86 -16.78 8.84
C GLY A 497 -35.76 -16.03 7.88
N GLU A 498 -36.22 -14.83 8.25
CA GLU A 498 -37.05 -13.95 7.42
C GLU A 498 -36.77 -12.45 7.71
N ASN A 499 -37.50 -11.53 7.09
CA ASN A 499 -37.45 -10.12 7.46
C ASN A 499 -38.20 -9.90 8.78
N VAL A 500 -37.68 -9.07 9.69
CA VAL A 500 -38.29 -8.81 11.00
C VAL A 500 -38.68 -7.33 11.12
N LYS A 501 -39.98 -7.06 11.27
CA LYS A 501 -40.48 -5.75 11.71
C LYS A 501 -40.20 -5.58 13.20
N ILE A 502 -39.72 -4.39 13.59
CA ILE A 502 -39.58 -3.98 14.99
C ILE A 502 -40.58 -2.86 15.22
N GLU A 503 -41.63 -3.12 15.99
CA GLU A 503 -42.72 -2.16 16.23
C GLU A 503 -42.34 -1.09 17.24
N ALA A 504 -41.52 -1.45 18.23
CA ALA A 504 -41.04 -0.57 19.27
C ALA A 504 -39.73 -1.06 19.91
N MET A 505 -38.89 -0.13 20.36
CA MET A 505 -37.63 -0.35 21.07
C MET A 505 -37.60 0.57 22.29
N THR A 506 -37.15 0.07 23.43
CA THR A 506 -36.88 0.91 24.59
C THR A 506 -35.42 1.37 24.58
N VAL A 507 -35.23 2.64 24.95
CA VAL A 507 -33.94 3.29 25.11
C VAL A 507 -33.85 3.77 26.56
N ASP A 508 -32.72 3.51 27.21
CA ASP A 508 -32.40 3.96 28.57
C ASP A 508 -31.11 4.80 28.52
N ALA A 509 -31.00 5.79 29.40
CA ALA A 509 -29.82 6.63 29.53
C ALA A 509 -29.23 6.48 30.94
N ASP A 510 -28.07 5.83 31.03
CA ASP A 510 -27.32 5.73 32.28
C ASP A 510 -26.41 6.96 32.41
N THR A 511 -26.72 7.83 33.38
CA THR A 511 -25.91 9.03 33.66
C THR A 511 -25.39 9.01 35.10
N SER A 512 -24.23 9.63 35.35
CA SER A 512 -23.68 9.69 36.71
C SER A 512 -24.43 10.65 37.64
N VAL A 513 -25.31 11.51 37.10
CA VAL A 513 -26.18 12.40 37.88
C VAL A 513 -27.49 11.70 38.12
N SER A 514 -27.51 10.87 39.18
CA SER A 514 -28.61 9.96 39.51
C SER A 514 -30.01 10.56 39.27
N VAL A 515 -30.75 9.93 38.35
CA VAL A 515 -32.07 10.33 37.81
C VAL A 515 -32.03 11.58 36.90
N GLY A 516 -30.97 11.73 36.11
CA GLY A 516 -30.78 12.86 35.18
C GLY A 516 -31.37 12.60 33.79
N GLY A 517 -31.05 11.45 33.20
CA GLY A 517 -31.39 11.09 31.81
C GLY A 517 -30.83 12.07 30.77
N VAL A 518 -31.35 12.02 29.53
CA VAL A 518 -30.99 12.98 28.46
C VAL A 518 -32.19 13.57 27.70
N ASP A 519 -32.11 14.87 27.39
CA ASP A 519 -33.09 15.67 26.64
C ASP A 519 -33.03 15.39 25.11
N ASN A 520 -34.15 15.58 24.40
CA ASN A 520 -34.25 15.56 22.93
C ASN A 520 -33.78 14.27 22.21
N GLY A 521 -33.99 13.10 22.82
CA GLY A 521 -33.67 11.78 22.26
C GLY A 521 -34.40 11.46 20.94
N LYS A 522 -33.67 10.88 19.97
CA LYS A 522 -34.16 10.50 18.64
C LYS A 522 -33.53 9.17 18.21
N VAL A 523 -34.33 8.31 17.58
CA VAL A 523 -33.85 7.08 16.94
C VAL A 523 -33.75 7.31 15.43
N PHE A 524 -32.64 6.90 14.83
CA PHE A 524 -32.45 6.88 13.38
C PHE A 524 -32.20 5.44 12.92
N PHE A 525 -32.84 5.03 11.83
CA PHE A 525 -32.63 3.76 11.17
C PHE A 525 -32.06 4.04 9.78
N ASN A 526 -30.83 3.56 9.51
CA ASN A 526 -30.10 3.80 8.26
C ASN A 526 -30.04 5.28 7.84
N GLY A 527 -29.82 6.19 8.80
CA GLY A 527 -29.70 7.63 8.56
C GLY A 527 -31.04 8.36 8.33
N GLN A 528 -32.18 7.71 8.51
CA GLN A 528 -33.50 8.37 8.55
C GLN A 528 -34.08 8.32 9.96
N GLN A 529 -34.65 9.42 10.46
CA GLN A 529 -35.30 9.41 11.78
C GLN A 529 -36.53 8.51 11.76
N VAL A 530 -36.67 7.65 12.76
CA VAL A 530 -37.83 6.78 12.99
C VAL A 530 -38.40 7.05 14.38
N GLY A 531 -39.73 7.03 14.51
CA GLY A 531 -40.43 7.44 15.73
C GLY A 531 -40.36 8.95 16.01
N SER A 532 -40.86 9.37 17.18
CA SER A 532 -40.86 10.76 17.63
C SER A 532 -39.59 11.13 18.39
N THR A 533 -39.28 12.43 18.50
CA THR A 533 -38.33 12.91 19.52
C THR A 533 -38.95 12.74 20.91
N LYS A 534 -38.18 12.26 21.90
CA LYS A 534 -38.57 12.09 23.30
C LYS A 534 -37.36 12.22 24.22
N ASP A 535 -37.56 12.74 25.42
CA ASP A 535 -36.53 12.68 26.47
C ASP A 535 -36.30 11.23 26.89
N ILE A 536 -35.03 10.83 27.02
CA ILE A 536 -34.64 9.48 27.43
C ILE A 536 -34.37 9.53 28.93
N VAL A 537 -35.25 8.93 29.72
CA VAL A 537 -35.09 8.91 31.18
C VAL A 537 -33.99 7.93 31.62
N GLU A 538 -33.54 8.11 32.85
CA GLU A 538 -32.57 7.24 33.55
C GLU A 538 -33.30 6.34 34.55
N ALA A 539 -32.82 5.11 34.73
CA ALA A 539 -33.44 4.09 35.58
C ALA A 539 -34.89 3.78 35.18
N GLY A 540 -35.20 3.87 33.89
CA GLY A 540 -36.54 3.72 33.33
C GLY A 540 -36.53 3.67 31.80
N THR A 541 -37.32 2.78 31.22
CA THR A 541 -37.29 2.54 29.77
C THR A 541 -38.12 3.55 28.99
N THR A 542 -37.46 4.31 28.11
CA THR A 542 -38.13 5.23 27.17
C THR A 542 -38.51 4.47 25.91
N GLU A 543 -39.78 4.12 25.73
CA GLU A 543 -40.24 3.40 24.53
C GLU A 543 -40.35 4.34 23.32
N PHE A 544 -39.68 4.00 22.23
CA PHE A 544 -39.87 4.58 20.90
C PHE A 544 -40.65 3.60 20.04
N THR A 545 -41.77 4.06 19.47
CA THR A 545 -42.63 3.28 18.58
C THR A 545 -42.36 3.67 17.11
N PHE A 546 -42.34 2.68 16.24
CA PHE A 546 -41.95 2.81 14.82
C PHE A 546 -43.05 2.40 13.84
N GLY A 547 -44.01 1.58 14.29
CA GLY A 547 -45.01 0.98 13.41
C GLY A 547 -44.35 0.18 12.29
N SER A 548 -44.57 0.58 11.04
CA SER A 548 -43.95 -0.07 9.86
C SER A 548 -42.62 0.54 9.41
N SER A 549 -42.06 1.52 10.13
CA SER A 549 -40.85 2.26 9.65
C SER A 549 -39.51 1.56 9.92
N LEU A 550 -39.49 0.53 10.77
CA LEU A 550 -38.28 -0.23 11.11
C LEU A 550 -38.48 -1.72 10.77
N ILE A 551 -37.85 -2.15 9.66
CA ILE A 551 -37.82 -3.55 9.22
C ILE A 551 -36.35 -3.94 9.03
N ALA A 552 -35.86 -4.85 9.87
CA ALA A 552 -34.56 -5.47 9.70
C ALA A 552 -34.65 -6.53 8.60
N ARG A 553 -33.87 -6.35 7.52
CA ARG A 553 -33.95 -7.24 6.36
C ARG A 553 -33.09 -8.49 6.54
N GLN A 554 -33.60 -9.62 6.07
CA GLN A 554 -32.92 -10.91 6.12
C GLN A 554 -31.54 -10.83 5.44
N GLY A 555 -30.49 -11.26 6.13
CA GLY A 555 -29.12 -11.29 5.60
C GLY A 555 -28.44 -9.93 5.42
N GLN A 556 -29.11 -8.81 5.77
CA GLN A 556 -28.53 -7.47 5.73
C GLN A 556 -27.97 -7.04 7.09
N THR A 557 -27.09 -6.03 7.06
CA THR A 557 -26.62 -5.32 8.26
C THR A 557 -27.21 -3.92 8.23
N GLU A 558 -28.26 -3.70 9.02
CA GLU A 558 -28.92 -2.40 9.11
C GLU A 558 -28.42 -1.69 10.39
N ILE A 559 -28.46 -0.35 10.43
CA ILE A 559 -27.86 0.44 11.52
C ILE A 559 -28.94 1.24 12.26
N ILE A 560 -28.90 1.16 13.60
CA ILE A 560 -29.65 2.02 14.51
C ILE A 560 -28.67 3.04 15.13
N GLU A 561 -29.01 4.32 15.05
CA GLU A 561 -28.26 5.43 15.65
C GLU A 561 -29.15 6.16 16.66
N ILE A 562 -28.62 6.49 17.85
CA ILE A 562 -29.34 7.26 18.88
C ILE A 562 -28.70 8.64 19.03
N TYR A 563 -29.52 9.68 18.88
CA TYR A 563 -29.11 11.08 19.06
C TYR A 563 -29.83 11.70 20.26
N ALA A 564 -29.15 12.51 21.07
CA ALA A 564 -29.75 13.30 22.16
C ALA A 564 -28.89 14.52 22.53
N ASP A 565 -29.34 15.34 23.48
CA ASP A 565 -28.57 16.45 24.04
C ASP A 565 -27.77 16.02 25.29
N ALA A 566 -26.62 16.63 25.54
CA ALA A 566 -25.80 16.44 26.74
C ALA A 566 -26.37 17.24 27.94
N LYS A 567 -27.66 17.06 28.20
CA LYS A 567 -28.46 17.75 29.21
C LYS A 567 -29.43 16.76 29.83
N THR A 568 -29.70 16.89 31.12
CA THR A 568 -30.78 16.16 31.80
C THR A 568 -32.13 16.38 31.13
N THR A 569 -33.08 15.50 31.38
CA THR A 569 -34.49 15.61 30.93
C THR A 569 -35.22 16.90 31.38
N THR A 570 -34.62 17.72 32.23
CA THR A 570 -35.10 19.06 32.62
C THR A 570 -34.41 20.20 31.85
N GLY A 571 -33.59 19.90 30.84
CA GLY A 571 -32.83 20.86 30.05
C GLY A 571 -31.57 21.41 30.74
N THR A 572 -31.14 20.82 31.85
CA THR A 572 -29.93 21.25 32.59
C THR A 572 -28.70 20.57 32.00
N ASN A 573 -27.66 21.33 31.65
CA ASN A 573 -26.41 20.75 31.12
C ASN A 573 -25.80 19.71 32.08
N LEU A 574 -25.40 18.56 31.54
CA LEU A 574 -24.51 17.65 32.25
C LEU A 574 -23.17 18.36 32.51
N LEU A 575 -22.61 18.23 33.71
CA LEU A 575 -21.43 18.94 34.18
C LEU A 575 -20.13 18.22 33.82
N ASN A 576 -19.01 18.91 34.03
CA ASN A 576 -17.68 18.34 33.79
C ASN A 576 -17.38 17.17 34.75
N ASN A 577 -16.88 16.07 34.19
CA ASN A 577 -16.62 14.75 34.81
C ASN A 577 -17.86 13.87 35.04
N GLU A 578 -19.07 14.31 34.68
CA GLU A 578 -20.22 13.41 34.63
C GLU A 578 -20.09 12.42 33.47
N THR A 579 -20.89 11.36 33.45
CA THR A 579 -20.90 10.38 32.36
C THR A 579 -22.29 10.20 31.78
N VAL A 580 -22.36 9.77 30.52
CA VAL A 580 -23.57 9.30 29.83
C VAL A 580 -23.26 8.03 29.05
N ALA A 581 -24.08 7.00 29.20
CA ALA A 581 -24.22 5.87 28.29
C ALA A 581 -25.66 5.83 27.76
N ILE A 582 -25.87 5.20 26.62
CA ILE A 582 -27.19 4.93 26.05
C ILE A 582 -27.27 3.44 25.81
N ASP A 583 -28.36 2.83 26.24
CA ASP A 583 -28.60 1.39 26.14
C ASP A 583 -29.92 1.15 25.39
N VAL A 584 -29.98 0.09 24.58
CA VAL A 584 -31.18 -0.26 23.80
C VAL A 584 -31.68 -1.66 24.10
N THR A 585 -33.00 -1.82 24.11
CA THR A 585 -33.70 -3.08 24.39
C THR A 585 -34.82 -3.25 23.37
N ILE A 586 -34.84 -4.41 22.69
CA ILE A 586 -35.94 -4.81 21.82
C ILE A 586 -36.63 -5.99 22.49
N SER A 587 -37.90 -5.83 22.86
CA SER A 587 -38.71 -6.94 23.37
C SER A 587 -39.11 -7.87 22.24
N THR A 588 -39.14 -9.18 22.50
CA THR A 588 -39.72 -10.16 21.57
C THR A 588 -41.17 -9.85 21.22
N SER A 589 -41.95 -9.31 22.16
CA SER A 589 -43.33 -8.84 21.94
C SER A 589 -43.46 -7.72 20.92
N ASN A 590 -42.36 -7.02 20.61
CA ASN A 590 -42.33 -5.87 19.72
C ASN A 590 -41.66 -6.25 18.38
N THR A 591 -41.55 -7.55 18.08
CA THR A 591 -41.02 -8.09 16.82
C THR A 591 -42.09 -8.91 16.12
N GLU A 592 -42.10 -8.85 14.78
CA GLU A 592 -42.98 -9.67 13.94
C GLU A 592 -42.21 -10.09 12.69
N GLY A 593 -42.18 -11.39 12.39
CA GLY A 593 -41.71 -11.92 11.11
C GLY A 593 -42.66 -11.48 9.99
N MET A 594 -42.12 -10.84 8.96
CA MET A 594 -42.92 -10.26 7.88
C MET A 594 -43.62 -11.30 7.00
N ASP A 595 -43.14 -12.54 7.00
CA ASP A 595 -43.65 -13.63 6.17
C ASP A 595 -44.46 -14.65 7.01
N SER A 596 -44.10 -14.84 8.28
CA SER A 596 -44.82 -15.73 9.23
C SER A 596 -45.91 -15.04 10.06
N GLY A 597 -45.75 -13.76 10.38
CA GLY A 597 -46.54 -13.07 11.41
C GLY A 597 -46.18 -13.45 12.86
N ASP A 598 -45.17 -14.30 13.06
CA ASP A 598 -44.75 -14.77 14.39
C ASP A 598 -43.75 -13.80 15.04
N ALA A 599 -43.80 -13.67 16.36
CA ALA A 599 -42.79 -12.94 17.13
C ALA A 599 -41.46 -13.71 17.20
N VAL A 600 -40.32 -13.00 17.18
CA VAL A 600 -39.01 -13.61 17.40
C VAL A 600 -38.96 -14.20 18.81
N THR A 601 -38.58 -15.46 18.94
CA THR A 601 -38.51 -16.12 20.26
C THR A 601 -37.31 -15.62 21.08
N SER A 602 -37.35 -15.76 22.41
CA SER A 602 -36.24 -15.36 23.28
C SER A 602 -34.94 -16.14 23.02
N ALA A 603 -35.02 -17.35 22.48
CA ALA A 603 -33.86 -18.13 22.04
C ALA A 603 -33.24 -17.61 20.72
N ASN A 604 -34.03 -16.86 19.93
CA ASN A 604 -33.66 -16.33 18.62
C ASN A 604 -33.32 -14.83 18.64
N LEU A 605 -33.33 -14.19 19.81
CA LEU A 605 -32.94 -12.79 20.03
C LEU A 605 -31.56 -12.75 20.70
N SER A 606 -30.55 -12.17 20.04
CA SER A 606 -29.15 -12.31 20.51
C SER A 606 -28.83 -11.63 21.84
N ALA A 607 -29.61 -10.63 22.24
CA ALA A 607 -29.49 -9.92 23.51
C ALA A 607 -30.81 -9.22 23.86
N SER A 608 -31.24 -9.28 25.12
CA SER A 608 -32.42 -8.52 25.56
C SER A 608 -32.12 -7.03 25.77
N ALA A 609 -30.88 -6.68 26.12
CA ALA A 609 -30.41 -5.31 26.30
C ALA A 609 -28.97 -5.20 25.77
N VAL A 610 -28.65 -4.11 25.10
CA VAL A 610 -27.36 -3.90 24.43
C VAL A 610 -26.78 -2.56 24.87
N ALA A 611 -25.71 -2.63 25.66
CA ALA A 611 -25.13 -1.46 26.28
C ALA A 611 -24.29 -0.60 25.33
N GLY A 612 -24.39 0.72 25.46
CA GLY A 612 -23.57 1.70 24.75
C GLY A 612 -22.12 1.73 25.24
N PHE A 613 -21.38 2.76 24.83
CA PHE A 613 -20.16 3.14 25.53
C PHE A 613 -20.51 4.22 26.56
N THR A 614 -20.00 4.08 27.78
CA THR A 614 -19.98 5.17 28.76
C THR A 614 -19.02 6.25 28.29
N ARG A 615 -19.50 7.49 28.16
CA ARG A 615 -18.75 8.65 27.67
C ARG A 615 -18.70 9.71 28.75
N THR A 616 -17.52 10.25 29.03
CA THR A 616 -17.36 11.34 30.01
C THR A 616 -17.73 12.68 29.39
N VAL A 617 -18.57 13.44 30.08
CA VAL A 617 -18.87 14.84 29.79
C VAL A 617 -17.71 15.69 30.31
N SER A 618 -17.19 16.60 29.49
CA SER A 618 -16.02 17.41 29.80
C SER A 618 -16.24 18.85 29.37
N SER A 619 -15.73 19.80 30.14
CA SER A 619 -15.68 21.20 29.76
C SER A 619 -14.64 21.42 28.67
N SER A 620 -14.89 22.41 27.80
CA SER A 620 -13.88 22.95 26.91
C SER A 620 -12.67 23.47 27.70
N SER A 621 -11.45 23.19 27.23
CA SER A 621 -10.21 23.68 27.83
C SER A 621 -9.22 24.13 26.77
N LEU A 622 -8.43 25.14 27.10
CA LEU A 622 -7.37 25.69 26.27
C LEU A 622 -6.16 25.97 27.16
N THR A 623 -5.09 25.20 26.99
CA THR A 623 -3.87 25.31 27.79
C THR A 623 -2.82 26.07 27.00
N LEU A 624 -2.20 27.08 27.60
CA LEU A 624 -1.01 27.73 27.07
C LEU A 624 0.26 27.07 27.64
N THR A 625 1.22 26.76 26.77
CA THR A 625 2.57 26.35 27.17
C THR A 625 3.63 27.19 26.47
N LYS A 626 4.73 27.50 27.16
CA LYS A 626 5.92 28.12 26.57
C LYS A 626 6.53 27.16 25.55
N ASN A 627 6.81 27.63 24.33
CA ASN A 627 7.45 26.81 23.30
C ASN A 627 8.95 26.61 23.64
N SER A 628 9.29 25.45 24.19
CA SER A 628 10.65 25.12 24.63
C SER A 628 11.67 25.00 23.49
N ALA A 629 11.23 24.84 22.24
CA ALA A 629 12.13 24.86 21.08
C ALA A 629 12.70 26.26 20.80
N TYR A 630 12.07 27.31 21.31
CA TYR A 630 12.63 28.66 21.33
C TYR A 630 13.19 28.96 22.73
N GLY A 631 14.53 28.99 22.83
CA GLY A 631 15.24 29.30 24.07
C GLY A 631 15.41 30.80 24.31
N ASN A 632 15.82 31.17 25.52
CA ASN A 632 16.17 32.55 25.88
C ASN A 632 17.27 33.11 24.95
N GLN A 633 17.18 34.40 24.58
CA GLN A 633 18.12 35.05 23.64
C GLN A 633 18.72 36.33 24.22
N THR A 634 19.83 36.77 23.64
CA THR A 634 20.33 38.15 23.79
C THR A 634 20.23 38.86 22.44
N VAL A 635 19.75 40.11 22.45
CA VAL A 635 19.45 40.90 21.26
C VAL A 635 20.00 42.32 21.45
N VAL A 636 20.61 42.90 20.43
CA VAL A 636 21.20 44.24 20.53
C VAL A 636 20.15 45.34 20.29
N ALA A 637 20.25 46.44 21.03
CA ALA A 637 19.43 47.64 20.83
C ALA A 637 19.46 48.11 19.37
N GLY A 638 18.31 48.49 18.82
CA GLY A 638 18.17 48.89 17.40
C GLY A 638 17.86 47.73 16.44
N THR A 639 17.82 46.48 16.90
CA THR A 639 17.46 45.34 16.04
C THR A 639 15.96 45.34 15.71
N ASN A 640 15.63 45.33 14.42
CA ASN A 640 14.26 45.22 13.92
C ASN A 640 13.82 43.75 13.76
N ASN A 641 12.51 43.52 13.78
CA ASN A 641 11.86 42.23 13.52
C ASN A 641 12.36 41.06 14.39
N VAL A 642 12.59 41.35 15.67
CA VAL A 642 13.05 40.40 16.68
C VAL A 642 11.88 39.53 17.13
N LYS A 643 12.10 38.21 17.25
CA LYS A 643 11.14 37.32 17.94
C LYS A 643 11.28 37.56 19.46
N MET A 644 10.22 38.04 20.10
CA MET A 644 10.20 38.36 21.52
C MET A 644 9.74 37.19 22.39
N GLY A 645 9.02 36.23 21.82
CA GLY A 645 8.54 35.06 22.53
C GLY A 645 7.84 34.08 21.60
N SER A 646 7.59 32.86 22.09
CA SER A 646 6.89 31.79 21.36
C SER A 646 6.14 30.90 22.35
N PHE A 647 4.86 30.67 22.08
CA PHE A 647 3.97 29.86 22.91
C PHE A 647 3.06 28.97 22.07
N THR A 648 2.59 27.88 22.67
CA THR A 648 1.68 26.93 22.05
C THR A 648 0.36 26.93 22.82
N LEU A 649 -0.75 27.06 22.10
CA LEU A 649 -2.10 26.84 22.63
C LEU A 649 -2.54 25.42 22.27
N SER A 650 -3.03 24.66 23.24
CA SER A 650 -3.48 23.28 23.09
C SER A 650 -4.93 23.15 23.55
N ALA A 651 -5.83 22.72 22.67
CA ALA A 651 -7.23 22.47 23.02
C ALA A 651 -7.38 21.08 23.66
N GLY A 652 -8.36 20.93 24.56
CA GLY A 652 -8.72 19.63 25.14
C GLY A 652 -9.24 18.61 24.13
N SER A 653 -9.47 17.38 24.59
CA SER A 653 -9.98 16.27 23.77
C SER A 653 -11.49 16.32 23.48
N THR A 654 -12.17 17.35 23.97
CA THR A 654 -13.63 17.47 23.95
C THR A 654 -14.16 18.14 22.68
N GLU A 655 -13.64 19.33 22.37
CA GLU A 655 -13.97 20.11 21.17
C GLU A 655 -12.77 21.04 20.85
N GLY A 656 -12.76 21.62 19.65
CA GLY A 656 -11.81 22.69 19.33
C GLY A 656 -12.19 24.00 20.02
N VAL A 657 -11.27 24.96 20.08
CA VAL A 657 -11.53 26.30 20.64
C VAL A 657 -11.26 27.35 19.58
N ASN A 658 -12.25 28.21 19.32
CA ASN A 658 -12.08 29.42 18.54
C ASN A 658 -11.50 30.50 19.45
N VAL A 659 -10.30 31.00 19.17
CA VAL A 659 -9.63 32.03 19.96
C VAL A 659 -10.00 33.40 19.43
N ASN A 660 -10.47 34.27 20.34
CA ASN A 660 -11.00 35.59 20.04
C ASN A 660 -10.07 36.72 20.51
N THR A 661 -9.35 36.50 21.61
CA THR A 661 -8.39 37.46 22.16
C THR A 661 -7.09 36.78 22.58
N VAL A 662 -5.99 37.48 22.34
CA VAL A 662 -4.67 37.22 22.94
C VAL A 662 -4.18 38.53 23.53
N THR A 663 -3.78 38.55 24.79
CA THR A 663 -3.25 39.73 25.46
C THR A 663 -1.80 39.47 25.83
N VAL A 664 -0.90 40.35 25.40
CA VAL A 664 0.51 40.33 25.80
C VAL A 664 0.74 41.39 26.86
N THR A 665 1.10 40.96 28.06
CA THR A 665 1.41 41.82 29.21
C THR A 665 2.91 42.09 29.25
N LEU A 666 3.28 43.35 29.50
CA LEU A 666 4.64 43.87 29.54
C LEU A 666 4.87 44.65 30.83
N LEU A 667 6.09 44.62 31.37
CA LEU A 667 6.55 45.60 32.35
C LEU A 667 6.68 46.98 31.69
N SER A 668 6.52 48.05 32.48
CA SER A 668 6.64 49.44 31.98
C SER A 668 7.99 49.73 31.32
N SER A 669 9.06 49.08 31.81
CA SER A 669 10.40 49.13 31.20
C SER A 669 10.42 48.49 29.81
N GLU A 670 9.79 47.34 29.63
CA GLU A 670 9.76 46.57 28.38
C GLU A 670 8.91 47.26 27.31
N ALA A 671 7.72 47.74 27.68
CA ALA A 671 6.88 48.54 26.80
C ALA A 671 7.60 49.80 26.29
N SER A 672 8.53 50.35 27.07
CA SER A 672 9.34 51.50 26.67
C SER A 672 10.46 51.17 25.67
N THR A 673 10.94 49.92 25.62
CA THR A 673 12.10 49.51 24.80
C THR A 673 11.74 48.96 23.41
N ILE A 674 10.48 48.58 23.18
CA ILE A 674 10.04 48.02 21.89
C ILE A 674 9.03 48.89 21.12
N THR A 675 8.87 48.63 19.83
CA THR A 675 7.81 49.16 18.93
C THR A 675 7.28 48.05 18.02
N ASP A 676 6.16 48.31 17.34
CA ASP A 676 5.61 47.46 16.27
C ASP A 676 5.39 45.98 16.67
N MET A 677 4.88 45.76 17.89
CA MET A 677 4.64 44.42 18.41
C MET A 677 3.46 43.76 17.69
N ARG A 678 3.63 42.52 17.23
CA ARG A 678 2.62 41.74 16.51
C ARG A 678 2.72 40.25 16.84
N LEU A 679 1.62 39.53 16.63
CA LEU A 679 1.56 38.07 16.71
C LEU A 679 1.72 37.47 15.31
N VAL A 680 2.35 36.30 15.22
CA VAL A 680 2.61 35.58 13.96
C VAL A 680 2.35 34.08 14.18
N ASP A 681 1.64 33.44 13.26
CA ASP A 681 1.50 31.98 13.25
C ASP A 681 2.85 31.36 12.90
N ASN A 682 3.41 30.55 13.80
CA ASN A 682 4.74 29.97 13.63
C ASN A 682 4.83 29.02 12.43
N SER A 683 3.72 28.38 12.05
CA SER A 683 3.67 27.38 10.97
C SER A 683 3.54 28.00 9.57
N THR A 684 2.86 29.14 9.45
CA THR A 684 2.60 29.80 8.16
C THR A 684 3.37 31.10 7.96
N GLY A 685 3.97 31.67 9.01
CA GLY A 685 4.58 33.00 8.99
C GLY A 685 3.56 34.15 8.84
N THR A 686 2.26 33.86 8.88
CA THR A 686 1.19 34.85 8.69
C THR A 686 0.95 35.63 9.98
N GLN A 687 0.83 36.96 9.88
CA GLN A 687 0.47 37.80 11.01
C GLN A 687 -0.94 37.49 11.53
N ILE A 688 -1.10 37.42 12.86
CA ILE A 688 -2.38 37.24 13.55
C ILE A 688 -2.76 38.57 14.22
N GLY A 689 -3.93 39.12 13.87
CA GLY A 689 -4.39 40.41 14.41
C GLY A 689 -3.57 41.61 13.92
N THR A 690 -3.75 42.77 14.56
CA THR A 690 -3.15 44.05 14.15
C THR A 690 -1.91 44.41 14.96
N THR A 691 -0.91 45.01 14.30
CA THR A 691 0.33 45.47 14.92
C THR A 691 0.08 46.59 15.93
N LYS A 692 0.73 46.52 17.10
CA LYS A 692 0.78 47.58 18.11
C LYS A 692 2.03 48.42 17.90
N GLY A 693 1.90 49.52 17.16
CA GLY A 693 3.03 50.43 16.87
C GLY A 693 3.72 50.97 18.13
N ALA A 694 2.93 51.33 19.15
CA ALA A 694 3.40 51.67 20.49
C ALA A 694 2.81 50.67 21.51
N PRO A 695 3.56 49.63 21.92
CA PRO A 695 3.15 48.72 22.98
C PRO A 695 3.01 49.44 24.33
N SER A 696 2.09 48.96 25.17
CA SER A 696 1.86 49.43 26.55
C SER A 696 2.08 48.28 27.54
N THR A 697 1.75 48.44 28.83
CA THR A 697 1.83 47.33 29.80
C THR A 697 0.81 46.22 29.56
N SER A 698 -0.29 46.48 28.83
CA SER A 698 -1.25 45.44 28.43
C SER A 698 -1.68 45.61 26.97
N ASN A 699 -1.50 44.57 26.16
CA ASN A 699 -1.65 44.65 24.70
C ASN A 699 -2.62 43.59 24.20
N SER A 700 -3.91 43.90 24.24
CA SER A 700 -4.95 42.99 23.71
C SER A 700 -5.02 43.03 22.17
N PHE A 701 -4.90 41.87 21.55
CA PHE A 701 -5.07 41.61 20.13
C PHE A 701 -6.41 40.92 19.91
N SER A 702 -7.29 41.54 19.10
CA SER A 702 -8.45 40.84 18.54
C SER A 702 -7.97 39.89 17.45
N VAL A 703 -8.30 38.61 17.61
CA VAL A 703 -7.88 37.52 16.73
C VAL A 703 -9.08 36.66 16.36
N ASN A 704 -8.95 35.82 15.33
CA ASN A 704 -9.96 34.84 14.96
C ASN A 704 -9.27 33.64 14.31
N PHE A 705 -9.02 32.60 15.10
CA PHE A 705 -8.47 31.33 14.61
C PHE A 705 -8.94 30.17 15.48
N THR A 706 -9.05 28.98 14.90
CA THR A 706 -9.40 27.76 15.63
C THR A 706 -8.14 26.99 16.04
N VAL A 707 -8.13 26.48 17.28
CA VAL A 707 -7.28 25.37 17.72
C VAL A 707 -8.16 24.11 17.67
N PRO A 708 -7.88 23.11 16.81
CA PRO A 708 -8.75 21.95 16.66
C PRO A 708 -8.74 21.05 17.89
N VAL A 709 -9.76 20.19 18.06
CA VAL A 709 -9.87 19.23 19.17
C VAL A 709 -8.64 18.34 19.27
N SER A 710 -8.11 18.13 20.48
CA SER A 710 -6.82 17.45 20.75
C SER A 710 -5.62 18.04 19.98
N GLY A 711 -5.76 19.23 19.42
CA GLY A 711 -4.79 19.87 18.54
C GLY A 711 -4.10 21.06 19.19
N THR A 712 -3.06 21.56 18.52
CA THR A 712 -2.25 22.66 19.00
C THR A 712 -2.00 23.71 17.92
N LYS A 713 -1.68 24.94 18.33
CA LYS A 713 -1.22 26.02 17.45
C LYS A 713 -0.13 26.83 18.15
N THR A 714 1.00 27.01 17.48
CA THR A 714 2.14 27.79 18.01
C THR A 714 2.13 29.20 17.43
N ILE A 715 2.30 30.19 18.31
CA ILE A 715 2.23 31.61 18.01
C ILE A 715 3.53 32.27 18.50
N ASP A 716 4.15 33.03 17.61
CA ASP A 716 5.32 33.83 17.89
C ASP A 716 4.93 35.30 18.10
N ILE A 717 5.61 35.98 19.02
CA ILE A 717 5.54 37.43 19.19
C ILE A 717 6.74 38.05 18.49
N TYR A 718 6.53 39.07 17.67
CA TYR A 718 7.60 39.83 17.02
C TYR A 718 7.49 41.32 17.35
N ALA A 719 8.63 42.01 17.52
CA ALA A 719 8.69 43.46 17.72
C ALA A 719 10.01 44.06 17.17
N ASN A 720 10.09 45.38 17.09
CA ASN A 720 11.33 46.12 16.86
C ASN A 720 11.90 46.58 18.21
N VAL A 721 13.21 46.45 18.42
CA VAL A 721 13.91 46.92 19.62
C VAL A 721 14.49 48.30 19.34
N LYS A 722 14.15 49.31 20.15
CA LYS A 722 14.65 50.69 19.97
C LYS A 722 16.17 50.76 20.13
N SER A 723 16.82 51.68 19.43
CA SER A 723 18.24 52.01 19.62
C SER A 723 18.44 52.90 20.86
N GLY A 724 19.67 52.91 21.41
CA GLY A 724 20.05 53.81 22.50
C GLY A 724 19.47 53.51 23.89
N ILE A 725 18.87 52.33 24.08
CA ILE A 725 18.28 51.87 25.34
C ILE A 725 19.30 51.13 26.23
N SER A 726 19.18 51.28 27.55
CA SER A 726 19.97 50.54 28.54
C SER A 726 19.62 49.05 28.53
N ALA A 727 20.59 48.20 28.93
CA ALA A 727 20.39 46.76 28.99
C ALA A 727 19.30 46.35 30.00
N GLY A 728 18.52 45.33 29.66
CA GLY A 728 17.39 44.86 30.48
C GLY A 728 16.83 43.51 30.00
N ILE A 729 16.11 42.81 30.85
CA ILE A 729 15.46 41.52 30.53
C ILE A 729 13.99 41.79 30.20
N GLY A 730 13.51 41.25 29.08
CA GLY A 730 12.08 41.15 28.76
C GLY A 730 11.52 39.77 29.12
N SER A 731 10.51 39.72 29.99
CA SER A 731 9.75 38.52 30.37
C SER A 731 8.27 38.71 30.05
N TYR A 732 7.90 38.34 28.82
CA TYR A 732 6.54 38.48 28.30
C TYR A 732 5.59 37.49 28.98
N GLU A 733 4.41 37.96 29.39
CA GLU A 733 3.30 37.12 29.85
C GLU A 733 2.17 37.17 28.83
N VAL A 734 1.49 36.04 28.63
CA VAL A 734 0.40 35.92 27.65
C VAL A 734 -0.84 35.31 28.27
N ASP A 735 -1.93 36.06 28.16
CA ASP A 735 -3.30 35.67 28.48
C ASP A 735 -4.18 35.63 27.23
N GLY A 736 -5.40 35.13 27.37
CA GLY A 736 -6.44 35.40 26.39
C GLY A 736 -7.71 34.59 26.61
N SER A 737 -8.60 34.69 25.63
CA SER A 737 -9.89 34.02 25.66
C SER A 737 -10.37 33.57 24.29
N GLY A 738 -11.23 32.56 24.32
CA GLY A 738 -11.93 32.00 23.19
C GLY A 738 -13.26 31.40 23.60
N VAL A 739 -13.87 30.68 22.67
CA VAL A 739 -15.09 29.89 22.91
C VAL A 739 -14.94 28.49 22.33
N GLY A 740 -15.57 27.50 22.97
CA GLY A 740 -15.73 26.16 22.42
C GLY A 740 -16.34 26.21 21.02
N ALA A 741 -15.75 25.52 20.05
CA ALA A 741 -16.13 25.62 18.65
C ALA A 741 -17.51 25.02 18.33
N VAL A 742 -18.05 24.17 19.21
CA VAL A 742 -19.38 23.55 19.14
C VAL A 742 -20.31 24.14 20.21
N THR A 743 -19.84 24.31 21.44
CA THR A 743 -20.70 24.75 22.56
C THR A 743 -20.84 26.26 22.71
N ALA A 744 -19.95 27.05 22.10
CA ALA A 744 -19.78 28.49 22.35
C ALA A 744 -19.49 28.87 23.82
N THR A 745 -19.16 27.91 24.68
CA THR A 745 -18.79 28.16 26.09
C THR A 745 -17.47 28.92 26.18
N SER A 746 -17.39 29.96 27.02
CA SER A 746 -16.18 30.75 27.20
C SER A 746 -15.02 29.95 27.79
N VAL A 747 -13.83 30.10 27.20
CA VAL A 747 -12.58 29.48 27.66
C VAL A 747 -11.51 30.58 27.82
N THR A 748 -10.73 30.52 28.89
CA THR A 748 -9.58 31.42 29.12
C THR A 748 -8.28 30.64 29.24
N PHE A 749 -7.16 31.28 28.92
CA PHE A 749 -5.81 30.76 29.07
C PHE A 749 -4.88 31.86 29.61
N GLY A 750 -3.70 31.46 30.12
CA GLY A 750 -2.72 32.36 30.75
C GLY A 750 -2.93 32.50 32.27
N SER A 751 -4.17 32.72 32.71
CA SER A 751 -4.58 32.80 34.13
C SER A 751 -4.04 34.03 34.88
N SER A 752 -4.78 35.14 34.78
CA SER A 752 -4.57 36.44 35.45
C SER A 752 -4.60 36.44 37.00
N THR A 753 -4.40 35.30 37.66
CA THR A 753 -4.43 35.12 39.12
C THR A 753 -3.28 34.27 39.68
N ASN A 754 -2.40 33.73 38.82
CA ASN A 754 -1.25 32.89 39.24
C ASN A 754 0.05 33.43 38.62
N GLU A 755 0.79 34.23 39.39
CA GLU A 755 2.15 34.69 39.07
C GLU A 755 3.02 33.54 38.53
N GLY A 756 3.46 33.63 37.27
CA GLY A 756 4.33 32.63 36.62
C GLY A 756 3.63 31.63 35.70
N SER A 757 2.30 31.64 35.62
CA SER A 757 1.60 31.07 34.45
C SER A 757 1.76 32.03 33.26
N GLY A 758 1.73 31.55 32.02
CA GLY A 758 1.82 32.44 30.84
C GLY A 758 3.19 33.05 30.52
N THR A 759 4.20 32.98 31.39
CA THR A 759 5.53 33.57 31.16
C THR A 759 6.32 32.86 30.04
N LEU A 760 6.86 33.64 29.10
CA LEU A 760 7.55 33.14 27.90
C LEU A 760 9.08 33.08 28.06
N GLN A 761 9.82 33.18 26.95
CA GLN A 761 11.27 33.27 26.90
C GLN A 761 11.77 34.59 27.48
N SER A 762 12.89 34.54 28.19
CA SER A 762 13.60 35.75 28.60
C SER A 762 14.42 36.26 27.43
N ILE A 763 14.12 37.47 26.96
CA ILE A 763 14.88 38.14 25.89
C ILE A 763 15.68 39.28 26.52
N THR A 764 16.98 39.08 26.64
CA THR A 764 17.89 40.09 27.17
C THR A 764 18.22 41.10 26.08
N ILE A 765 17.93 42.36 26.30
CA ILE A 765 18.38 43.45 25.45
C ILE A 765 19.78 43.88 25.93
N ALA A 766 20.75 43.85 25.02
CA ALA A 766 22.10 44.35 25.21
C ALA A 766 22.30 45.71 24.52
N THR A 767 23.15 46.57 25.07
CA THR A 767 23.46 47.90 24.53
C THR A 767 24.33 47.88 23.26
N ALA A 768 25.08 46.80 23.03
CA ALA A 768 25.92 46.56 21.86
C ALA A 768 26.20 45.05 21.72
N GLY A 769 26.76 44.62 20.59
CA GLY A 769 27.41 43.31 20.48
C GLY A 769 28.68 43.21 21.34
N SER A 770 29.36 42.06 21.31
CA SER A 770 30.73 41.96 21.80
C SER A 770 31.67 41.39 20.74
N LEU A 771 32.89 41.91 20.71
CA LEU A 771 33.97 41.47 19.84
C LEU A 771 35.16 41.10 20.71
N THR A 772 35.53 39.82 20.73
CA THR A 772 36.71 39.35 21.46
C THR A 772 37.91 39.15 20.53
N SER A 773 39.11 39.38 21.05
CA SER A 773 40.37 39.33 20.32
C SER A 773 41.35 38.38 21.01
N ALA A 774 41.99 37.50 20.25
CA ALA A 774 42.93 36.50 20.77
C ALA A 774 44.08 36.23 19.79
N ASN A 775 45.17 35.65 20.30
CA ASN A 775 46.22 35.09 19.46
C ASN A 775 45.62 33.99 18.55
N GLY A 776 45.98 34.02 17.27
CA GLY A 776 45.71 32.93 16.33
C GLY A 776 46.88 31.95 16.29
N VAL A 777 46.85 31.02 15.34
CA VAL A 777 47.96 30.10 15.09
C VAL A 777 48.96 30.78 14.16
N SER A 778 49.99 31.38 14.75
CA SER A 778 51.17 31.89 14.03
C SER A 778 51.88 30.76 13.25
N PRO A 779 52.65 31.08 12.19
CA PRO A 779 53.57 30.11 11.59
C PRO A 779 54.61 29.62 12.61
N ASP A 780 55.19 28.44 12.37
CA ASP A 780 56.34 27.96 13.14
C ASP A 780 57.53 28.93 13.01
N ASP A 781 58.39 28.99 14.03
CA ASP A 781 59.61 29.79 13.97
C ASP A 781 60.47 29.32 12.79
N THR A 782 61.04 30.25 12.02
CA THR A 782 61.82 29.90 10.82
C THR A 782 62.86 30.94 10.46
N ILE A 783 63.85 30.55 9.65
CA ILE A 783 64.80 31.47 9.02
C ILE A 783 64.14 32.13 7.82
N VAL A 784 64.25 33.46 7.72
CA VAL A 784 63.82 34.23 6.54
C VAL A 784 65.05 34.80 5.84
N VAL A 785 65.17 34.51 4.54
CA VAL A 785 66.27 35.00 3.71
C VAL A 785 66.05 36.49 3.42
N ALA A 786 67.09 37.30 3.62
CA ALA A 786 67.06 38.75 3.42
C ALA A 786 66.80 39.08 1.94
N GLY A 787 65.73 39.83 1.66
CA GLY A 787 65.16 40.02 0.32
C GLY A 787 63.80 39.34 0.12
N SER A 788 63.34 38.50 1.06
CA SER A 788 62.01 37.87 1.02
C SER A 788 60.88 38.90 1.14
N THR A 789 59.88 38.80 0.27
CA THR A 789 58.63 39.57 0.36
C THR A 789 57.50 38.71 0.93
N MET A 790 56.52 39.35 1.58
CA MET A 790 55.32 38.70 2.14
C MET A 790 55.64 37.49 3.02
N ALA A 791 56.64 37.60 3.90
CA ALA A 791 56.95 36.59 4.91
C ALA A 791 55.95 36.68 6.07
N ARG A 792 55.19 35.61 6.35
CA ARG A 792 54.18 35.64 7.43
C ARG A 792 54.86 35.57 8.79
N VAL A 793 54.50 36.49 9.70
CA VAL A 793 55.05 36.53 11.06
C VAL A 793 54.02 36.18 12.14
N GLY A 794 52.73 36.44 11.93
CA GLY A 794 51.72 36.16 12.95
C GLY A 794 50.29 36.07 12.42
N THR A 795 49.42 35.50 13.25
CA THR A 795 47.98 35.32 12.98
C THR A 795 47.20 35.74 14.22
N PHE A 796 46.12 36.50 14.06
CA PHE A 796 45.29 37.00 15.17
C PHE A 796 43.81 36.79 14.88
N ASN A 797 43.06 36.34 15.90
CA ASN A 797 41.66 35.95 15.77
C ASN A 797 40.74 36.96 16.44
N PHE A 798 39.63 37.27 15.77
CA PHE A 798 38.55 38.11 16.28
C PHE A 798 37.23 37.34 16.21
N THR A 799 36.46 37.32 17.30
CA THR A 799 35.20 36.57 17.42
C THR A 799 34.07 37.51 17.81
N ALA A 800 33.03 37.57 17.00
CA ALA A 800 31.87 38.43 17.22
C ALA A 800 30.72 37.63 17.88
N LEU A 801 30.01 38.26 18.81
CA LEU A 801 28.84 37.71 19.50
C LEU A 801 27.73 38.77 19.57
N ASN A 802 26.47 38.35 19.40
CA ASN A 802 25.26 39.18 19.42
C ASN A 802 25.14 40.28 18.33
N SER A 803 26.20 40.58 17.57
CA SER A 803 26.18 41.47 16.40
C SER A 803 27.30 41.09 15.41
N ASP A 804 27.14 41.45 14.14
CA ASP A 804 28.26 41.47 13.19
C ASP A 804 29.20 42.63 13.53
N TYR A 805 30.49 42.51 13.20
CA TYR A 805 31.48 43.57 13.38
C TYR A 805 32.29 43.84 12.11
N THR A 806 32.61 45.11 11.86
CA THR A 806 33.66 45.53 10.91
C THR A 806 34.78 46.21 11.68
N ILE A 807 35.96 45.61 11.68
CA ILE A 807 37.20 46.22 12.19
C ILE A 807 37.74 47.19 11.13
N GLN A 808 37.85 48.46 11.51
CA GLN A 808 38.21 49.59 10.65
C GLN A 808 39.63 50.10 10.91
N GLU A 809 40.17 49.89 12.11
CA GLU A 809 41.50 50.36 12.49
C GLU A 809 42.24 49.24 13.24
N LEU A 810 43.51 49.03 12.90
CA LEU A 810 44.45 48.15 13.57
C LEU A 810 45.83 48.80 13.60
N LYS A 811 46.61 48.57 14.66
CA LYS A 811 48.01 48.95 14.74
C LYS A 811 48.88 47.73 15.04
N VAL A 812 49.90 47.53 14.21
CA VAL A 812 50.92 46.50 14.39
C VAL A 812 52.15 47.16 15.03
N LYS A 813 52.67 46.58 16.11
CA LYS A 813 53.97 46.89 16.72
C LYS A 813 54.99 45.84 16.29
N VAL A 814 56.22 46.27 16.06
CA VAL A 814 57.41 45.40 15.90
C VAL A 814 58.52 45.89 16.80
N THR A 815 59.43 45.00 17.22
CA THR A 815 60.56 45.39 18.09
C THR A 815 61.47 46.41 17.39
N PRO A 816 62.06 47.38 18.10
CA PRO A 816 62.91 48.41 17.49
C PRO A 816 64.12 47.83 16.76
N GLN A 817 64.65 46.71 17.25
CA GLN A 817 65.77 45.98 16.62
C GLN A 817 65.34 45.30 15.31
N ALA A 818 64.07 44.88 15.19
CA ALA A 818 63.51 44.33 13.95
C ALA A 818 63.17 45.41 12.92
N ALA A 819 62.92 46.65 13.35
CA ALA A 819 62.36 47.70 12.51
C ALA A 819 63.23 48.09 11.30
N THR A 820 64.56 48.01 11.41
CA THR A 820 65.48 48.26 10.28
C THR A 820 65.55 47.09 9.30
N SER A 821 65.13 45.90 9.73
CA SER A 821 65.10 44.67 8.92
C SER A 821 63.72 44.39 8.30
N ILE A 822 62.82 45.38 8.29
CA ILE A 822 61.47 45.29 7.72
C ILE A 822 61.23 46.49 6.79
N GLY A 823 60.96 46.24 5.51
CA GLY A 823 60.64 47.28 4.52
C GLY A 823 59.19 47.74 4.57
N ALA A 824 58.27 46.79 4.76
CA ALA A 824 56.83 47.04 4.90
C ALA A 824 56.17 45.95 5.76
N VAL A 825 55.04 46.30 6.38
CA VAL A 825 54.14 45.35 7.05
C VAL A 825 52.87 45.25 6.22
N TYR A 826 52.25 44.06 6.18
CA TYR A 826 50.96 43.86 5.52
C TYR A 826 49.98 43.13 6.44
N LEU A 827 48.72 43.54 6.38
CA LEU A 827 47.59 42.79 6.92
C LEU A 827 46.86 42.07 5.80
N LYS A 828 46.52 40.80 5.99
CA LYS A 828 45.64 40.03 5.10
C LYS A 828 44.43 39.50 5.86
N TYR A 829 43.23 39.77 5.37
CA TYR A 829 41.97 39.40 6.05
C TYR A 829 40.81 39.21 5.05
N LYS A 830 39.65 38.79 5.55
CA LYS A 830 38.40 38.64 4.79
C LYS A 830 37.49 39.85 4.92
N ASN A 831 36.97 40.37 3.82
CA ASN A 831 35.90 41.39 3.83
C ASN A 831 34.50 40.77 3.91
N GLN A 832 33.45 41.60 3.95
CA GLN A 832 32.05 41.15 4.05
C GLN A 832 31.61 40.23 2.90
N ALA A 833 32.20 40.38 1.71
CA ALA A 833 31.97 39.51 0.56
C ALA A 833 32.80 38.21 0.59
N GLY A 834 33.54 37.93 1.68
CA GLY A 834 34.41 36.76 1.80
C GLY A 834 35.67 36.81 0.93
N THR A 835 35.99 37.97 0.34
CA THR A 835 37.17 38.18 -0.50
C THR A 835 38.40 38.46 0.36
N ASP A 836 39.57 37.96 -0.05
CA ASP A 836 40.85 38.31 0.57
C ASP A 836 41.20 39.78 0.25
N VAL A 837 41.49 40.56 1.28
CA VAL A 837 42.01 41.93 1.17
C VAL A 837 43.41 41.95 1.77
N THR A 838 44.35 42.60 1.08
CA THR A 838 45.71 42.85 1.57
C THR A 838 45.94 44.36 1.63
N ASN A 839 46.31 44.86 2.81
CA ASN A 839 46.71 46.25 3.01
C ASN A 839 48.17 46.28 3.46
N GLY A 840 49.03 47.01 2.74
CA GLY A 840 50.43 47.25 3.13
C GLY A 840 50.63 48.64 3.74
N GLN A 841 51.52 48.76 4.72
CA GLN A 841 51.95 50.03 5.32
C GLN A 841 53.45 50.02 5.61
N ALA A 842 54.11 51.15 5.42
CA ALA A 842 55.49 51.35 5.87
C ALA A 842 55.56 51.47 7.40
N LEU A 843 56.69 51.05 7.98
CA LEU A 843 56.94 51.24 9.41
C LEU A 843 57.26 52.69 9.74
N THR A 844 56.59 53.22 10.76
CA THR A 844 57.03 54.42 11.48
C THR A 844 58.02 53.99 12.57
N LEU A 845 59.28 54.38 12.41
CA LEU A 845 60.35 54.05 13.35
C LEU A 845 60.12 54.69 14.74
N SER A 846 60.52 53.99 15.79
CA SER A 846 60.46 54.48 17.17
C SER A 846 61.34 55.72 17.37
N SER A 847 60.76 56.80 17.87
CA SER A 847 61.48 58.00 18.32
C SER A 847 61.06 58.40 19.74
N GLY A 848 62.02 58.87 20.55
CA GLY A 848 61.78 59.23 21.94
C GLY A 848 61.47 58.02 22.83
N THR A 849 60.42 58.11 23.64
CA THR A 849 60.01 57.11 24.64
C THR A 849 59.30 55.87 24.09
N GLN A 850 59.10 55.77 22.77
CA GLN A 850 58.39 54.62 22.17
C GLN A 850 59.29 53.39 22.08
N VAL A 851 58.81 52.26 22.62
CA VAL A 851 59.57 50.99 22.73
C VAL A 851 59.35 50.06 21.52
N HIS A 852 58.60 50.48 20.50
CA HIS A 852 58.29 49.70 19.30
C HIS A 852 58.20 50.61 18.06
N ALA A 853 58.53 50.09 16.89
CA ALA A 853 58.14 50.70 15.61
C ALA A 853 56.71 50.24 15.24
N THR A 854 55.97 51.04 14.48
CA THR A 854 54.53 50.80 14.26
C THR A 854 54.08 50.93 12.81
N ALA A 855 53.12 50.11 12.41
CA ALA A 855 52.33 50.26 11.18
C ALA A 855 50.86 50.42 11.58
N THR A 856 50.27 51.58 11.31
CA THR A 856 48.87 51.89 11.65
C THR A 856 48.00 51.84 10.40
N TYR A 857 46.86 51.16 10.49
CA TYR A 857 45.91 50.95 9.42
C TYR A 857 44.58 51.62 9.76
N THR A 858 43.98 52.31 8.81
CA THR A 858 42.66 52.95 8.95
C THR A 858 41.80 52.66 7.71
N GLY A 859 40.47 52.70 7.86
CA GLY A 859 39.55 52.38 6.77
C GLY A 859 39.54 50.91 6.35
N LEU A 860 39.94 49.99 7.24
CA LEU A 860 39.88 48.55 7.00
C LEU A 860 38.44 48.08 6.80
N THR A 861 38.28 47.00 6.02
CA THR A 861 36.98 46.37 5.74
C THR A 861 36.87 44.97 6.34
N PHE A 862 37.59 44.73 7.45
CA PHE A 862 37.72 43.40 8.03
C PHE A 862 36.44 42.98 8.73
N PHE A 863 35.71 42.05 8.14
CA PHE A 863 34.37 41.66 8.58
C PHE A 863 34.39 40.38 9.41
N VAL A 864 33.79 40.45 10.59
CA VAL A 864 33.59 39.33 11.53
C VAL A 864 32.08 39.12 11.69
N PRO A 865 31.49 38.13 10.99
CA PRO A 865 30.08 37.81 11.17
C PRO A 865 29.75 37.36 12.59
N MET A 866 28.54 37.70 13.06
CA MET A 866 27.98 37.31 14.35
C MET A 866 28.10 35.80 14.57
N ASN A 867 28.51 35.42 15.79
CA ASN A 867 28.73 34.05 16.23
C ASN A 867 29.81 33.30 15.41
N THR A 868 30.72 34.02 14.75
CA THR A 868 31.87 33.44 14.04
C THR A 868 33.18 34.06 14.50
N SER A 869 34.27 33.34 14.23
CA SER A 869 35.64 33.83 14.38
C SER A 869 36.29 34.01 13.01
N LYS A 870 37.10 35.07 12.86
CA LYS A 870 37.87 35.36 11.64
C LYS A 870 39.30 35.79 12.01
N SER A 871 40.24 35.45 11.15
CA SER A 871 41.66 35.74 11.35
C SER A 871 42.11 36.93 10.49
N VAL A 872 43.09 37.66 11.01
CA VAL A 872 43.97 38.55 10.25
C VAL A 872 45.40 38.03 10.35
N ASP A 873 46.05 37.83 9.21
CA ASP A 873 47.44 37.42 9.10
C ASP A 873 48.31 38.69 8.96
N VAL A 874 49.45 38.71 9.65
CA VAL A 874 50.48 39.75 9.53
C VAL A 874 51.66 39.20 8.74
N TYR A 875 52.05 39.93 7.70
CA TYR A 875 53.22 39.65 6.86
C TYR A 875 54.21 40.82 6.91
N VAL A 876 55.47 40.54 6.59
CA VAL A 876 56.54 41.55 6.45
C VAL A 876 57.32 41.33 5.17
N ASP A 877 57.80 42.42 4.57
CA ASP A 877 58.89 42.38 3.59
C ASP A 877 60.22 42.56 4.34
N VAL A 878 61.19 41.68 4.10
CA VAL A 878 62.52 41.73 4.68
C VAL A 878 63.49 42.24 3.61
N PRO A 879 64.13 43.43 3.76
CA PRO A 879 65.10 43.93 2.79
C PRO A 879 66.31 42.99 2.66
N THR A 880 67.09 43.15 1.59
CA THR A 880 68.42 42.52 1.51
C THR A 880 69.36 43.13 2.55
N ILE A 881 70.42 42.41 2.95
CA ILE A 881 71.41 42.93 3.92
C ILE A 881 72.02 44.25 3.44
N THR A 882 72.37 44.35 2.15
CA THR A 882 72.88 45.59 1.53
C THR A 882 71.87 46.74 1.56
N SER A 883 70.57 46.46 1.72
CA SER A 883 69.49 47.44 1.84
C SER A 883 69.09 47.75 3.28
N GLY A 884 69.89 47.33 4.28
CA GLY A 884 69.73 47.72 5.69
C GLY A 884 69.20 46.64 6.63
N ALA A 885 68.85 45.45 6.14
CA ALA A 885 68.50 44.33 7.01
C ALA A 885 69.74 43.78 7.73
N THR A 886 69.58 43.39 9.00
CA THR A 886 70.65 42.86 9.84
C THR A 886 70.46 41.36 10.06
N ALA A 887 71.45 40.55 9.70
CA ALA A 887 71.41 39.10 9.96
C ALA A 887 71.39 38.80 11.47
N GLY A 888 70.74 37.69 11.85
CA GLY A 888 70.48 37.32 13.23
C GLY A 888 69.31 38.06 13.90
N THR A 889 68.66 39.00 13.21
CA THR A 889 67.53 39.76 13.76
C THR A 889 66.28 38.89 13.85
N SER A 890 65.68 38.79 15.05
CA SER A 890 64.36 38.18 15.24
C SER A 890 63.23 39.19 15.02
N ILE A 891 62.40 38.94 14.01
CA ILE A 891 61.18 39.69 13.70
C ILE A 891 59.99 39.00 14.35
N THR A 892 59.23 39.78 15.14
CA THR A 892 57.94 39.40 15.74
C THR A 892 56.93 40.53 15.52
N ALA A 893 55.64 40.22 15.61
CA ALA A 893 54.58 41.21 15.44
C ALA A 893 53.62 41.17 16.63
N LEU A 894 53.21 42.34 17.11
CA LEU A 894 52.15 42.48 18.10
C LEU A 894 51.00 43.32 17.54
N LEU A 895 49.75 43.02 17.91
CA LEU A 895 48.63 43.94 17.73
C LEU A 895 48.45 44.80 18.98
N ASP A 896 48.34 46.11 18.77
CA ASP A 896 48.09 47.09 19.82
C ASP A 896 46.65 47.00 20.34
N TRP A 897 46.48 46.88 21.66
CA TRP A 897 45.16 46.66 22.26
C TRP A 897 44.41 47.96 22.60
N ASN A 898 45.10 49.07 22.85
CA ASN A 898 44.49 50.32 23.34
C ASN A 898 44.74 51.56 22.49
N ASP A 899 45.53 51.46 21.42
CA ASP A 899 45.81 52.57 20.52
C ASP A 899 45.80 52.11 19.04
N GLY A 900 45.05 52.82 18.20
CA GLY A 900 44.86 52.47 16.79
C GLY A 900 44.00 51.22 16.52
N PHE A 901 43.14 50.83 17.47
CA PHE A 901 42.10 49.83 17.23
C PHE A 901 40.71 50.49 17.17
N LYS A 902 39.90 50.08 16.19
CA LYS A 902 38.49 50.45 16.11
C LYS A 902 37.70 49.37 15.39
N ALA A 903 36.59 48.96 15.97
CA ALA A 903 35.59 48.12 15.32
C ALA A 903 34.19 48.67 15.55
N VAL A 904 33.32 48.50 14.55
CA VAL A 904 31.93 49.00 14.57
C VAL A 904 30.99 47.83 14.33
N ASP A 905 29.95 47.73 15.15
CA ASP A 905 28.95 46.66 15.04
C ASP A 905 27.82 47.02 14.05
N ALA A 906 26.92 46.07 13.77
CA ALA A 906 25.80 46.27 12.84
C ALA A 906 24.81 47.37 13.25
N ALA A 907 24.75 47.76 14.53
CA ALA A 907 23.92 48.85 15.04
C ALA A 907 24.64 50.22 14.98
N GLY A 908 25.92 50.24 14.61
CA GLY A 908 26.75 51.44 14.55
C GLY A 908 27.52 51.71 15.85
N ASN A 909 27.44 50.85 16.86
CA ASN A 909 28.18 50.99 18.10
C ASN A 909 29.67 50.73 17.86
N SER A 910 30.53 51.66 18.27
CA SER A 910 31.99 51.56 18.11
C SER A 910 32.65 51.06 19.39
N THR A 911 33.61 50.15 19.26
CA THR A 911 34.63 49.85 20.29
C THR A 911 36.00 50.36 19.81
N THR A 912 36.78 50.94 20.72
CA THR A 912 38.11 51.53 20.45
C THR A 912 39.23 50.86 21.24
N THR A 913 38.94 49.76 21.93
CA THR A 913 39.93 48.93 22.66
C THR A 913 39.65 47.45 22.43
N MET A 914 40.70 46.66 22.21
CA MET A 914 40.61 45.20 22.09
C MET A 914 40.23 44.55 23.42
N SER A 915 39.53 43.41 23.37
CA SER A 915 39.05 42.72 24.58
C SER A 915 40.15 42.01 25.37
N SER A 916 41.37 41.92 24.83
CA SER A 916 42.49 41.24 25.47
C SER A 916 43.06 42.03 26.66
N TYR A 917 42.84 43.35 26.70
CA TYR A 917 43.45 44.29 27.66
C TYR A 917 44.99 44.24 27.74
N ALA A 918 45.62 43.66 26.70
CA ALA A 918 47.05 43.50 26.53
C ALA A 918 47.37 43.27 25.04
N ASP A 919 48.58 43.68 24.60
CA ASP A 919 49.04 43.47 23.22
C ASP A 919 49.06 41.97 22.88
N LEU A 920 48.54 41.61 21.71
CA LEU A 920 48.58 40.21 21.24
C LEU A 920 49.90 39.98 20.48
N SER A 921 50.81 39.14 20.99
CA SER A 921 52.09 38.83 20.31
C SER A 921 52.02 37.59 19.41
N SER A 922 52.69 37.61 18.25
CA SER A 922 52.88 36.44 17.38
C SER A 922 53.52 35.26 18.13
N THR A 923 54.34 35.53 19.15
CA THR A 923 55.12 34.56 19.93
C THR A 923 54.42 33.97 21.15
N ASN A 924 53.15 34.32 21.41
CA ASN A 924 52.41 33.77 22.56
C ASN A 924 52.13 32.26 22.48
N THR A 925 52.51 31.59 21.38
CA THR A 925 52.54 30.13 21.25
C THR A 925 53.99 29.67 21.15
N SER A 926 54.43 28.79 22.06
CA SER A 926 55.81 28.30 22.11
C SER A 926 56.29 27.73 20.77
N GLY A 927 57.42 28.21 20.26
CA GLY A 927 58.04 27.75 19.01
C GLY A 927 57.37 28.29 17.72
N LYS A 928 56.63 29.40 17.81
CA LYS A 928 55.89 30.00 16.70
C LYS A 928 56.02 31.52 16.69
N GLY A 929 55.91 32.10 15.48
CA GLY A 929 55.70 33.53 15.28
C GLY A 929 56.97 34.40 15.33
N THR A 930 58.15 33.79 15.20
CA THR A 930 59.45 34.45 15.10
C THR A 930 60.10 34.15 13.75
N LEU A 931 60.45 35.19 13.00
CA LEU A 931 61.28 35.05 11.80
C LEU A 931 62.71 35.48 12.12
N VAL A 932 63.70 34.64 11.84
CA VAL A 932 65.13 34.97 12.03
C VAL A 932 65.74 35.38 10.70
N VAL A 933 66.15 36.64 10.56
CA VAL A 933 66.75 37.16 9.32
C VAL A 933 68.14 36.55 9.10
N ARG A 934 68.40 36.00 7.91
CA ARG A 934 69.73 35.58 7.45
C ARG A 934 69.98 36.05 6.03
N LYS A 935 71.23 36.26 5.64
CA LYS A 935 71.61 36.62 4.26
C LYS A 935 71.34 35.49 3.27
N THR A 936 71.69 34.27 3.66
CA THR A 936 71.46 33.00 2.95
C THR A 936 71.25 31.91 4.00
N VAL A 937 70.84 30.70 3.60
CA VAL A 937 70.59 29.59 4.50
C VAL A 937 71.02 28.26 3.86
N PRO A 938 71.61 27.32 4.63
CA PRO A 938 71.86 25.97 4.16
C PRO A 938 70.63 25.09 4.31
N THR A 939 70.38 24.26 3.29
CA THR A 939 69.51 23.09 3.40
C THR A 939 70.38 21.83 3.43
N LEU A 940 70.19 20.99 4.45
CA LEU A 940 70.82 19.68 4.53
C LEU A 940 69.91 18.61 3.89
N SER A 941 70.49 17.49 3.47
CA SER A 941 69.71 16.34 2.99
C SER A 941 70.54 15.07 3.05
N ALA A 942 69.89 13.95 3.33
CA ALA A 942 70.55 12.65 3.28
C ALA A 942 70.68 12.20 1.82
N VAL A 943 71.83 11.63 1.46
CA VAL A 943 72.03 11.01 0.15
C VAL A 943 72.15 9.51 0.35
N ALA A 944 71.45 8.72 -0.47
CA ALA A 944 71.47 7.27 -0.36
C ALA A 944 72.92 6.74 -0.42
N LEU A 945 73.23 5.75 0.44
CA LEU A 945 74.50 5.04 0.43
C LEU A 945 74.52 4.00 -0.71
N ASP A 946 75.69 3.74 -1.27
CA ASP A 946 75.83 2.80 -2.41
C ASP A 946 75.50 1.34 -2.02
N THR A 947 75.48 1.04 -0.72
CA THR A 947 74.90 -0.17 -0.15
C THR A 947 74.49 0.07 1.31
N THR A 948 73.36 -0.48 1.73
CA THR A 948 72.91 -0.53 3.13
C THR A 948 73.43 -1.77 3.87
N THR A 949 74.19 -2.65 3.21
CA THR A 949 74.84 -3.78 3.88
C THR A 949 76.06 -3.29 4.68
N LEU A 950 76.16 -3.74 5.93
CA LEU A 950 77.35 -3.56 6.76
C LEU A 950 78.40 -4.63 6.38
N SER A 951 79.65 -4.22 6.18
CA SER A 951 80.75 -5.13 5.84
C SER A 951 82.04 -4.65 6.46
N GLU A 952 82.84 -5.56 7.01
CA GLU A 952 84.14 -5.23 7.60
C GLU A 952 85.14 -4.70 6.55
N GLY A 953 86.14 -3.97 7.05
CA GLY A 953 87.22 -3.36 6.28
C GLY A 953 87.35 -1.85 6.51
N THR A 954 88.45 -1.29 6.00
CA THR A 954 88.76 0.15 6.03
C THR A 954 88.00 0.95 4.97
N ASP A 955 87.94 2.27 5.12
CA ASP A 955 87.33 3.24 4.19
C ASP A 955 85.86 2.94 3.81
N LYS A 956 85.06 2.54 4.81
CA LYS A 956 83.63 2.29 4.63
C LYS A 956 82.84 3.57 4.85
N VAL A 957 82.00 3.95 3.89
CA VAL A 957 81.03 5.04 4.06
C VAL A 957 80.00 4.67 5.13
N LEU A 958 79.94 5.46 6.20
CA LEU A 958 79.04 5.28 7.34
C LEU A 958 77.77 6.14 7.19
N GLY A 959 77.90 7.32 6.57
CA GLY A 959 76.81 8.24 6.28
C GLY A 959 77.19 9.25 5.19
N ARG A 960 76.21 9.75 4.44
CA ARG A 960 76.40 10.69 3.32
C ARG A 960 75.37 11.84 3.43
N VAL A 961 75.86 13.06 3.56
CA VAL A 961 75.06 14.28 3.72
C VAL A 961 75.36 15.28 2.61
N LYS A 962 74.32 15.85 2.01
CA LYS A 962 74.42 16.94 1.04
C LYS A 962 74.06 18.26 1.71
N VAL A 963 74.93 19.26 1.58
CA VAL A 963 74.68 20.65 1.99
C VAL A 963 74.45 21.47 0.73
N THR A 964 73.35 22.23 0.70
CA THR A 964 72.97 23.13 -0.41
C THR A 964 72.92 24.55 0.14
N ALA A 965 73.54 25.52 -0.53
CA ALA A 965 73.40 26.94 -0.18
C ALA A 965 72.26 27.57 -0.99
N ASP A 966 71.47 28.42 -0.35
CA ASP A 966 70.44 29.21 -1.05
C ASP A 966 71.06 30.16 -2.10
N ALA A 967 70.25 30.54 -3.10
CA ALA A 967 70.70 31.42 -4.19
C ALA A 967 71.08 32.85 -3.74
N ALA A 968 70.69 33.26 -2.52
CA ALA A 968 71.03 34.59 -1.97
C ALA A 968 72.51 34.75 -1.55
N GLY A 969 73.28 33.65 -1.40
CA GLY A 969 74.71 33.75 -1.10
C GLY A 969 75.39 32.45 -0.68
N ASP A 970 76.71 32.47 -0.67
CA ASP A 970 77.58 31.38 -0.23
C ASP A 970 77.36 31.06 1.26
N VAL A 971 77.41 29.77 1.62
CA VAL A 971 77.33 29.31 3.01
C VAL A 971 78.63 28.62 3.41
N ASP A 972 79.24 29.04 4.51
CA ASP A 972 80.31 28.27 5.15
C ASP A 972 79.74 27.31 6.19
N TRP A 973 80.36 26.13 6.34
CA TRP A 973 80.23 25.32 7.55
C TRP A 973 81.59 25.00 8.18
N GLY A 974 81.58 24.88 9.51
CA GLY A 974 82.78 24.69 10.33
C GLY A 974 82.66 23.60 11.41
N GLN A 975 81.49 22.99 11.59
CA GLN A 975 81.32 21.80 12.44
C GLN A 975 80.22 20.89 11.92
N PHE A 976 80.47 19.58 12.02
CA PHE A 976 79.43 18.55 12.06
C PHE A 976 79.55 17.78 13.38
N VAL A 977 78.41 17.32 13.92
CA VAL A 977 78.35 16.35 15.02
C VAL A 977 77.42 15.23 14.60
N PHE A 978 78.00 14.05 14.44
CA PHE A 978 77.28 12.85 14.04
C PHE A 978 76.92 12.03 15.28
N THR A 979 75.63 11.83 15.51
CA THR A 979 75.11 10.83 16.44
C THR A 979 75.25 9.47 15.76
N VAL A 980 76.05 8.58 16.34
CA VAL A 980 76.23 7.21 15.85
C VAL A 980 75.59 6.25 16.84
N ASN A 981 74.66 5.42 16.37
CA ASN A 981 74.13 4.27 17.11
C ASN A 981 74.63 2.98 16.45
N LYS A 982 75.05 1.98 17.22
CA LYS A 982 75.61 0.73 16.68
C LYS A 982 75.41 -0.46 17.62
N THR A 983 75.53 -1.66 17.08
CA THR A 983 75.77 -2.86 17.90
C THR A 983 77.09 -2.69 18.66
N SER A 984 77.11 -2.97 19.97
CA SER A 984 78.24 -2.64 20.85
C SER A 984 79.59 -3.21 20.40
N ALA A 985 79.58 -4.42 19.83
CA ALA A 985 80.76 -5.11 19.31
C ALA A 985 81.38 -4.47 18.06
N ILE A 986 80.63 -3.62 17.34
CA ILE A 986 81.14 -2.97 16.12
C ILE A 986 82.13 -1.86 16.47
N SER A 987 83.35 -2.00 15.95
CA SER A 987 84.34 -0.94 15.81
C SER A 987 84.02 -0.08 14.58
N ILE A 988 84.22 1.23 14.68
CA ILE A 988 84.16 2.18 13.55
C ILE A 988 85.54 2.80 13.23
N GLY A 989 86.58 2.38 13.96
CA GLY A 989 87.95 2.86 13.83
C GLY A 989 88.28 4.04 14.75
N ALA A 990 89.55 4.16 15.12
CA ALA A 990 90.05 5.30 15.89
C ALA A 990 89.80 6.63 15.17
N THR A 991 89.77 7.73 15.93
CA THR A 991 89.63 9.11 15.43
C THR A 991 90.71 9.54 14.42
N THR A 992 91.80 8.77 14.30
CA THR A 992 92.85 8.90 13.28
C THR A 992 92.54 8.20 11.95
N THR A 993 91.55 7.29 11.93
CA THR A 993 91.06 6.56 10.75
C THR A 993 89.68 7.01 10.29
N LEU A 994 88.91 7.66 11.17
CA LEU A 994 87.70 8.37 10.78
C LEU A 994 88.05 9.62 9.96
N ALA A 995 87.33 9.83 8.88
CA ALA A 995 87.55 10.90 7.92
C ALA A 995 86.23 11.41 7.35
N LEU A 996 86.10 12.72 7.16
CA LEU A 996 85.04 13.30 6.34
C LEU A 996 85.61 13.58 4.94
N TRP A 997 84.90 13.17 3.90
CA TRP A 997 85.33 13.29 2.50
C TRP A 997 84.40 14.20 1.71
N ASP A 998 84.96 14.95 0.76
CA ASP A 998 84.26 15.73 -0.26
C ASP A 998 84.60 15.10 -1.63
N GLY A 999 83.67 14.29 -2.15
CA GLY A 999 83.92 13.41 -3.29
C GLY A 999 85.12 12.46 -3.06
N SER A 1000 86.19 12.66 -3.83
CA SER A 1000 87.44 11.89 -3.71
C SER A 1000 88.52 12.58 -2.85
N THR A 1001 88.18 13.64 -2.13
CA THR A 1001 89.15 14.44 -1.34
C THR A 1001 88.85 14.33 0.15
N GLN A 1002 89.81 13.87 0.95
CA GLN A 1002 89.69 13.89 2.40
C GLN A 1002 89.74 15.34 2.92
N ILE A 1003 88.78 15.72 3.75
CA ILE A 1003 88.79 17.01 4.44
C ILE A 1003 89.72 16.91 5.65
N ALA A 1004 90.80 17.68 5.66
CA ALA A 1004 91.67 17.81 6.82
C ALA A 1004 90.88 18.42 8.00
N GLY A 1005 90.99 17.83 9.18
CA GLY A 1005 90.23 18.23 10.36
C GLY A 1005 90.58 17.43 11.61
N SER A 1006 89.83 17.64 12.68
CA SER A 1006 89.97 16.95 13.97
C SER A 1006 88.63 16.35 14.40
N PHE A 1007 88.67 15.08 14.80
CA PHE A 1007 87.56 14.38 15.45
C PHE A 1007 87.69 14.39 16.97
N ALA A 1008 86.56 14.46 17.67
CA ALA A 1008 86.47 14.25 19.12
C ALA A 1008 85.15 13.57 19.53
N THR A 1009 85.15 12.99 20.72
CA THR A 1009 84.02 12.30 21.34
C THR A 1009 83.64 12.93 22.68
N THR A 1010 82.40 12.72 23.12
CA THR A 1010 81.90 13.24 24.43
C THR A 1010 82.35 12.43 25.64
N THR A 1011 82.85 11.21 25.42
CA THR A 1011 83.80 10.56 26.33
C THR A 1011 85.14 11.28 26.20
N GLY A 1012 85.51 12.02 27.25
CA GLY A 1012 86.52 13.10 27.18
C GLY A 1012 87.94 12.65 26.78
N ALA A 1013 88.68 13.61 26.19
CA ALA A 1013 90.10 13.60 25.85
C ALA A 1013 90.77 12.20 25.72
N LEU A 1014 90.56 11.55 24.57
CA LEU A 1014 91.21 10.29 24.21
C LEU A 1014 92.73 10.49 23.99
N VAL A 1015 93.54 10.13 24.99
CA VAL A 1015 95.01 10.12 24.88
C VAL A 1015 95.45 8.80 24.25
N GLY A 1016 96.00 8.85 23.03
CA GLY A 1016 96.77 7.73 22.45
C GLY A 1016 96.04 6.83 21.43
N ALA A 1017 95.35 7.42 20.45
CA ALA A 1017 94.91 6.73 19.21
C ALA A 1017 94.04 5.47 19.39
N LEU A 1018 93.10 5.52 20.35
CA LEU A 1018 92.13 4.45 20.60
C LEU A 1018 90.81 4.67 19.84
N ASP A 1019 90.07 3.56 19.71
CA ASP A 1019 88.93 3.36 18.81
C ASP A 1019 87.71 4.24 19.17
N ALA A 1020 87.04 4.80 18.17
CA ALA A 1020 85.95 5.75 18.40
C ALA A 1020 84.67 5.00 18.80
N LEU A 1021 84.14 5.33 19.98
CA LEU A 1021 82.93 4.72 20.55
C LEU A 1021 83.07 3.20 20.80
N ASP A 1022 84.28 2.72 21.09
CA ASP A 1022 84.52 1.31 21.44
C ASP A 1022 83.62 0.84 22.60
N ASN A 1023 83.09 -0.37 22.47
CA ASN A 1023 82.13 -1.01 23.38
C ASN A 1023 80.84 -0.19 23.70
N LEU A 1024 80.63 0.97 23.08
CA LEU A 1024 79.42 1.78 23.21
C LEU A 1024 78.38 1.42 22.14
N THR A 1025 77.09 1.54 22.51
CA THR A 1025 75.95 1.41 21.58
C THR A 1025 75.50 2.74 20.98
N THR A 1026 75.91 3.87 21.56
CA THR A 1026 75.60 5.22 21.06
C THR A 1026 76.71 6.20 21.44
N GLY A 1027 76.90 7.26 20.65
CA GLY A 1027 77.77 8.37 20.98
C GLY A 1027 77.84 9.48 19.92
N LEU A 1028 78.46 10.60 20.27
CA LEU A 1028 78.62 11.75 19.39
C LEU A 1028 80.06 11.83 18.84
N LEU A 1029 80.18 11.91 17.52
CA LEU A 1029 81.41 12.20 16.79
C LEU A 1029 81.40 13.65 16.33
N HIS A 1030 82.15 14.52 17.00
CA HIS A 1030 82.32 15.91 16.58
C HIS A 1030 83.46 15.99 15.56
N PHE A 1031 83.21 16.61 14.41
CA PHE A 1031 84.21 16.92 13.39
C PHE A 1031 84.31 18.44 13.19
N ARG A 1032 85.53 18.98 13.23
CA ARG A 1032 85.85 20.33 12.76
C ARG A 1032 86.92 20.23 11.67
N PRO A 1033 86.74 20.82 10.49
CA PRO A 1033 87.78 20.87 9.49
C PRO A 1033 88.90 21.83 9.95
N THR A 1034 90.09 21.78 9.36
CA THR A 1034 91.18 22.72 9.65
C THR A 1034 90.91 24.10 9.07
N THR A 1035 90.23 24.14 7.91
CA THR A 1035 89.76 25.34 7.22
C THR A 1035 88.27 25.18 6.98
N VAL A 1036 87.50 26.27 7.11
CA VAL A 1036 86.05 26.28 6.87
C VAL A 1036 85.71 25.80 5.45
N ARG A 1037 84.50 25.30 5.25
CA ARG A 1037 84.06 24.71 3.98
C ARG A 1037 82.90 25.49 3.40
N THR A 1038 83.20 26.27 2.36
CA THR A 1038 82.22 27.05 1.59
C THR A 1038 81.47 26.16 0.60
N VAL A 1039 80.15 26.32 0.57
CA VAL A 1039 79.26 25.88 -0.50
C VAL A 1039 78.77 27.14 -1.21
N ALA A 1040 79.07 27.26 -2.51
CA ALA A 1040 78.72 28.46 -3.27
C ALA A 1040 77.20 28.59 -3.47
N ALA A 1041 76.70 29.82 -3.58
CA ALA A 1041 75.29 30.14 -3.80
C ALA A 1041 74.66 29.32 -4.94
N ASP A 1042 73.45 28.81 -4.74
CA ASP A 1042 72.72 27.94 -5.70
C ASP A 1042 73.48 26.64 -6.09
N THR A 1043 74.46 26.22 -5.29
CA THR A 1043 75.19 24.95 -5.48
C THR A 1043 75.06 24.02 -4.27
N SER A 1044 75.60 22.81 -4.42
CA SER A 1044 75.61 21.83 -3.33
C SER A 1044 76.91 21.03 -3.30
N ALA A 1045 77.38 20.74 -2.09
CA ALA A 1045 78.46 19.79 -1.84
C ALA A 1045 77.91 18.53 -1.13
N THR A 1046 78.55 17.38 -1.34
CA THR A 1046 78.16 16.11 -0.71
C THR A 1046 79.33 15.52 0.06
N TYR A 1047 79.11 15.33 1.36
CA TYR A 1047 80.11 14.88 2.31
C TYR A 1047 79.84 13.46 2.80
N GLU A 1048 80.90 12.67 2.91
CA GLU A 1048 80.85 11.28 3.37
C GLU A 1048 81.65 11.09 4.65
N LEU A 1049 80.99 10.63 5.71
CA LEU A 1049 81.67 10.12 6.89
C LEU A 1049 82.17 8.71 6.57
N ARG A 1050 83.48 8.50 6.60
CA ARG A 1050 84.12 7.18 6.36
C ARG A 1050 84.93 6.73 7.56
N GLY A 1051 84.98 5.42 7.79
CA GLY A 1051 85.71 4.80 8.90
C GLY A 1051 86.10 3.35 8.62
N THR A 1052 86.53 2.63 9.65
CA THR A 1052 86.90 1.21 9.57
C THR A 1052 85.85 0.37 10.29
N ILE A 1053 85.14 -0.51 9.59
CA ILE A 1053 84.23 -1.46 10.24
C ILE A 1053 84.98 -2.72 10.64
N GLY A 1054 84.83 -3.14 11.89
CA GLY A 1054 85.30 -4.43 12.40
C GLY A 1054 84.47 -4.88 13.61
N GLY A 1055 84.70 -6.10 14.08
CA GLY A 1055 84.04 -6.63 15.29
C GLY A 1055 82.60 -7.11 15.06
N THR A 1056 82.26 -7.48 13.82
CA THR A 1056 80.96 -8.10 13.54
C THR A 1056 80.83 -9.44 14.26
N ALA A 1057 79.69 -9.66 14.92
CA ALA A 1057 79.41 -10.86 15.72
C ALA A 1057 78.20 -11.62 15.15
N SER A 1058 77.90 -12.82 15.65
CA SER A 1058 76.71 -13.55 15.20
C SER A 1058 75.42 -12.86 15.64
N GLY A 1059 74.40 -12.87 14.78
CA GLY A 1059 73.16 -12.11 14.93
C GLY A 1059 73.20 -10.76 14.22
N ALA A 1060 72.34 -9.84 14.65
CA ALA A 1060 72.14 -8.55 13.99
C ALA A 1060 73.22 -7.52 14.37
N ASN A 1061 73.96 -7.05 13.37
CA ASN A 1061 74.93 -5.98 13.46
C ASN A 1061 74.42 -4.76 12.70
N PHE A 1062 74.50 -3.57 13.30
CA PHE A 1062 74.13 -2.32 12.62
C PHE A 1062 75.02 -1.14 13.02
N VAL A 1063 75.04 -0.13 12.14
CA VAL A 1063 75.56 1.22 12.36
C VAL A 1063 74.59 2.21 11.71
N ASP A 1064 74.03 3.09 12.52
CA ASP A 1064 73.17 4.20 12.12
C ASP A 1064 73.86 5.53 12.44
N VAL A 1065 73.82 6.47 11.50
CA VAL A 1065 74.44 7.78 11.62
C VAL A 1065 73.40 8.86 11.33
N SER A 1066 73.23 9.80 12.25
CA SER A 1066 72.37 10.97 12.09
C SER A 1066 73.05 12.26 12.56
N ILE A 1067 72.51 13.40 12.15
CA ILE A 1067 72.84 14.74 12.64
C ILE A 1067 71.63 15.19 13.46
N ALA A 1068 71.85 15.58 14.71
CA ALA A 1068 70.78 15.98 15.63
C ALA A 1068 70.28 17.41 15.35
N ASN A 1069 69.43 17.96 16.22
CA ASN A 1069 69.18 19.41 16.30
C ASN A 1069 69.05 19.85 17.77
N PRO A 1070 70.13 19.79 18.58
CA PRO A 1070 70.13 20.14 20.00
C PRO A 1070 69.83 21.60 20.32
N SER A 1071 70.02 22.55 19.39
CA SER A 1071 69.84 23.97 19.70
C SER A 1071 68.38 24.38 19.82
N THR A 1072 68.07 25.23 20.80
CA THR A 1072 66.71 25.72 21.10
C THR A 1072 66.53 27.23 20.91
N SER A 1073 67.60 27.93 20.50
CA SER A 1073 67.59 29.36 20.20
C SER A 1073 68.69 29.70 19.18
N VAL A 1074 68.52 30.80 18.47
CA VAL A 1074 69.47 31.27 17.46
C VAL A 1074 70.75 31.81 18.11
N THR A 1075 71.92 31.50 17.54
CA THR A 1075 73.17 32.20 17.82
C THR A 1075 73.59 33.09 16.64
N THR A 1076 74.18 34.25 16.93
CA THR A 1076 74.84 35.11 15.93
C THR A 1076 76.08 35.65 16.63
N ALA A 1077 77.23 35.02 16.35
CA ALA A 1077 78.44 35.18 17.12
C ALA A 1077 79.68 34.78 16.30
N ILE A 1078 80.85 34.85 16.90
CA ILE A 1078 82.08 34.27 16.34
C ILE A 1078 82.02 32.74 16.38
N PHE A 1079 82.72 32.06 15.46
CA PHE A 1079 82.67 30.60 15.33
C PHE A 1079 82.93 29.87 16.65
N SER A 1080 83.91 30.32 17.44
CA SER A 1080 84.26 29.66 18.71
C SER A 1080 83.12 29.68 19.74
N THR A 1081 82.26 30.70 19.70
CA THR A 1081 81.03 30.79 20.51
C THR A 1081 79.90 29.95 19.92
N ALA A 1082 79.69 29.99 18.60
CA ALA A 1082 78.65 29.21 17.92
C ALA A 1082 78.90 27.69 17.99
N ALA A 1083 80.17 27.26 17.91
CA ALA A 1083 80.56 25.86 17.91
C ALA A 1083 80.85 25.27 19.29
N GLY A 1084 81.18 26.09 20.28
CA GLY A 1084 81.58 25.67 21.62
C GLY A 1084 82.94 24.95 21.67
N THR A 1085 83.18 24.21 22.75
CA THR A 1085 84.41 23.41 22.95
C THR A 1085 84.32 22.09 22.18
N LEU A 1086 85.32 21.72 21.38
CA LEU A 1086 85.27 20.47 20.62
C LEU A 1086 85.11 19.25 21.56
N GLY A 1087 84.11 18.40 21.32
CA GLY A 1087 83.83 17.21 22.14
C GLY A 1087 82.85 17.41 23.30
N THR A 1088 82.12 18.53 23.41
CA THR A 1088 81.08 18.70 24.43
C THR A 1088 79.66 18.44 23.90
N ALA A 1089 78.88 17.65 24.64
CA ALA A 1089 77.58 17.13 24.22
C ALA A 1089 76.47 18.19 24.00
N ALA A 1090 76.65 19.40 24.54
CA ALA A 1090 75.70 20.51 24.43
C ALA A 1090 75.94 21.42 23.20
N ASN A 1091 76.87 21.06 22.32
CA ASN A 1091 77.18 21.87 21.14
C ASN A 1091 76.14 21.68 20.03
N ALA A 1092 75.99 22.72 19.21
CA ALA A 1092 75.30 22.66 17.93
C ALA A 1092 75.81 21.51 17.06
N SER A 1093 74.89 20.72 16.48
CA SER A 1093 75.23 19.60 15.61
C SER A 1093 75.80 20.04 14.25
N PHE A 1094 75.45 21.25 13.83
CA PHE A 1094 75.92 21.88 12.62
C PHE A 1094 76.18 23.36 12.93
N VAL A 1095 77.32 23.88 12.48
CA VAL A 1095 77.72 25.27 12.71
C VAL A 1095 78.13 25.86 11.38
N TRP A 1096 77.49 26.97 11.03
CA TRP A 1096 77.56 27.57 9.71
C TRP A 1096 77.55 29.09 9.79
N SER A 1097 77.90 29.76 8.69
CA SER A 1097 77.83 31.22 8.55
C SER A 1097 77.14 31.58 7.24
N ASP A 1098 76.36 32.66 7.28
CA ASP A 1098 75.59 33.19 6.15
C ASP A 1098 76.35 34.23 5.32
N TRP A 1099 77.65 34.42 5.57
CA TRP A 1099 78.48 35.43 4.89
C TRP A 1099 77.92 36.86 5.00
N SER A 1100 77.16 37.18 6.06
CA SER A 1100 76.65 38.54 6.26
C SER A 1100 77.76 39.53 6.64
N ASP A 1101 78.92 39.06 7.14
CA ASP A 1101 80.11 39.86 7.41
C ASP A 1101 81.30 39.37 6.56
N LEU A 1102 81.49 39.97 5.39
CA LEU A 1102 82.49 39.59 4.38
C LEU A 1102 83.98 39.70 4.81
N SER A 1103 84.28 39.97 6.08
CA SER A 1103 85.63 40.27 6.56
C SER A 1103 86.51 39.05 6.89
N ASP A 1104 85.94 37.86 7.19
CA ASP A 1104 86.72 36.68 7.61
C ASP A 1104 86.06 35.31 7.29
N HIS A 1105 86.24 34.84 6.05
CA HIS A 1105 85.76 33.52 5.59
C HIS A 1105 86.88 32.57 5.09
N ALA A 1106 88.15 32.94 5.30
CA ALA A 1106 89.30 32.18 4.83
C ALA A 1106 90.31 31.81 5.93
N ALA A 1107 90.11 32.28 7.16
CA ALA A 1107 90.91 31.82 8.30
C ALA A 1107 90.59 30.36 8.67
N GLY A 1108 91.48 29.71 9.42
CA GLY A 1108 91.27 28.35 9.91
C GLY A 1108 90.00 28.26 10.76
N ALA A 1109 89.38 27.07 10.82
CA ALA A 1109 88.06 26.92 11.43
C ALA A 1109 87.99 27.38 12.91
N THR A 1110 89.11 27.34 13.65
CA THR A 1110 89.17 27.82 15.05
C THR A 1110 89.49 29.30 15.21
N SER A 1111 89.76 30.03 14.12
CA SER A 1111 90.20 31.43 14.11
C SER A 1111 89.20 32.43 13.50
N ALA A 1112 88.09 31.96 12.90
CA ALA A 1112 87.08 32.84 12.30
C ALA A 1112 86.48 33.79 13.34
N SER A 1113 86.55 35.09 13.05
CA SER A 1113 86.34 36.20 13.98
C SER A 1113 85.16 37.13 13.66
N THR A 1114 84.49 36.90 12.53
CA THR A 1114 83.21 37.55 12.15
C THR A 1114 82.08 37.11 13.06
N ALA A 1115 81.10 38.00 13.29
CA ALA A 1115 79.96 37.72 14.16
C ALA A 1115 78.76 37.08 13.43
N ASP A 1116 78.97 36.45 12.27
CA ASP A 1116 77.92 35.89 11.40
C ASP A 1116 77.76 34.36 11.50
N TRP A 1117 78.49 33.71 12.41
CA TRP A 1117 78.35 32.29 12.67
C TRP A 1117 77.15 31.98 13.58
N THR A 1118 76.49 30.88 13.25
CA THR A 1118 75.23 30.41 13.84
C THR A 1118 75.23 28.89 14.03
N ASN A 1119 74.38 28.44 14.93
CA ASN A 1119 74.10 27.05 15.23
C ASN A 1119 73.06 26.43 14.27
N ASP A 1120 72.70 25.18 14.57
CA ASP A 1120 71.74 24.31 13.89
C ASP A 1120 70.26 24.67 14.14
N TYR A 1121 69.98 25.65 15.00
CA TYR A 1121 68.62 26.09 15.27
C TYR A 1121 67.95 26.64 14.01
N LEU A 1122 66.77 26.11 13.69
CA LEU A 1122 65.98 26.42 12.49
C LEU A 1122 66.66 26.13 11.14
N VAL A 1123 67.78 25.38 11.13
CA VAL A 1123 68.33 24.81 9.89
C VAL A 1123 67.35 23.76 9.37
N ASP A 1124 66.86 23.97 8.16
CA ASP A 1124 65.86 23.09 7.55
C ASP A 1124 66.38 21.65 7.44
N THR A 1125 65.47 20.69 7.58
CA THR A 1125 65.67 19.22 7.61
C THR A 1125 66.38 18.60 8.82
N LEU A 1126 66.93 19.37 9.78
CA LEU A 1126 67.54 18.78 10.99
C LEU A 1126 66.48 18.54 12.10
N PRO A 1127 66.44 17.35 12.75
CA PRO A 1127 67.43 16.27 12.72
C PRO A 1127 67.29 15.31 11.51
N LEU A 1128 68.42 14.79 11.05
CA LEU A 1128 68.56 14.08 9.77
C LEU A 1128 69.34 12.76 9.91
N THR A 1129 68.77 11.62 9.53
CA THR A 1129 69.52 10.36 9.40
C THR A 1129 70.25 10.29 8.06
N ILE A 1130 71.58 10.19 8.09
CA ILE A 1130 72.46 10.27 6.92
C ILE A 1130 73.06 8.90 6.53
N GLY A 1131 72.88 7.87 7.35
CA GLY A 1131 73.31 6.51 7.05
C GLY A 1131 72.63 5.47 7.95
N ASN A 1132 72.30 4.33 7.36
CA ASN A 1132 71.84 3.11 8.03
C ASN A 1132 72.52 1.94 7.32
N LYS A 1133 73.28 1.14 8.07
CA LYS A 1133 73.96 -0.05 7.57
C LYS A 1133 73.73 -1.22 8.51
N SER A 1134 73.35 -2.37 7.97
CA SER A 1134 73.16 -3.58 8.77
C SER A 1134 73.58 -4.88 8.06
N VAL A 1135 73.88 -5.91 8.84
CA VAL A 1135 74.12 -7.28 8.39
C VAL A 1135 73.74 -8.26 9.50
N SER A 1136 73.20 -9.43 9.15
CA SER A 1136 73.02 -10.54 10.08
C SER A 1136 74.00 -11.65 9.71
N ILE A 1137 74.74 -12.16 10.71
CA ILE A 1137 75.79 -13.20 10.54
C ILE A 1137 75.44 -14.47 11.32
#